data_AF-A0A821EHZ3-F1
#
_entry.id   AF-A0A821EHZ3-F1
#
_cell.length_a   1.000
_cell.length_b   1.000
_cell.length_c   1.000
_cell.angle_alpha   90.00
_cell.angle_beta   90.00
_cell.angle_gamma   90.00
#
_symmetry.space_group_name_H-M   'P 1'
#
loop_
_entity.id
_entity.type
_entity.pdbx_description
1 polymer ?
#
loop_
_entity_poly.entity_id
_entity_poly.type
_entity_poly.pdbx_seq_one_letter_code
_entity_poly.pdbx_strand_id
1 'polypeptide(L)'
;MRTTLTAPSNMTSYEIIVNTGNKRYSGTDSQVYITLFGNNGKQTGKIHLKNSNNKDPFKRNQADKFRVQGEYIGELIKLRIEHDNTGRFPGWFLDRIFVTDLNDPNTKYMATCNKWLAKDEGDRQLSRELLLKKQTSEIIRNNQYKITVYTGNRKDAGTDADVFITLYGNLGETNAIGLASTKKSFEAGQKDEFMIECPTVGELNKILIAHNNKGSASGWFLDRILIEDLNKHYLYEFPCNRWLAKNEDDKQISRVLFPKKASVYENEPTTGIVTDAGVSYIVTVYTGDKQNAGTDARVYIVMHGKNSSSNKILLNNGKFENKSLDKFTFNASNDLSPLTALDIGHDNSGCGPGWYLDKVVVECPSTGIKQTFPCNNWLAYDQGDKRIERRLKEDISLRKIYPPTTPWHIWVYTSDKKGASTNAQAILVLYGSNGKSRDIKLERNSDTFQQGHCDQFEADIYDIGVPSKLRVSLHKESLSASWHLDRIEMKNLKTHQQYTFHCGRWLSKTEDDKQIIRELPAEGPGISRSLPIVQYIVDVYTGNQTGAGTDANVFINIYGDYGDTGVRLLEYSLQNKDKFEKNQVDSFIIEAVFLKQIRKIQIGHDGTGKHSGWFLNKVVIRQDDQHFEPVTFICNRWLAVDQDDGQIVRELTSTQNLNKTTYNIKIKTGDIFQAGTDADVHLKIFGEKGNTDKIPLKTINNTKALFERGSIDNFTCEFNDLGKIEHILIGHNGKKSGAGWFLDWIEIDIPIHQELYRFNCHRWLDKKEGDGKIELDLTPSDIIKKSNLIPYEITVFTGDKAGAGTDAKVFIQIYGLYGRTEEIPLKSKSDSFERKSIDKFKIEAPDIGPIEKIRIGHHSENSRAAWYLEKVLIQRYLNTKSDRSKYLNQINTSDSNIEEYWFICRQWFDKDQGDKQTIRELLPTYDNSDISSNRKELIYLVHVFTGDKSGAGTDSKVFLTIYGERQLIKSKTNNNPFERKQEDIFEIKAPSLGKLTKIKIRHDNKGLNSAWYLDRIEIIDPETGLRYHFICQKWLAIDEDDKMISREIYASENTTQYLSPIQQTTTYRINVITADKFDSGTDAHVYIIIFGEYNDTGKIPLVKSITNKDPFEKGHKDLFEIETIDIGQPKKIKIGHDNSGFASDWLLERVEINIPKLGHTWIFPCDKWISKTKKDAQLEIELYPIEMSTGIKIS
;
A
#
# COMPACT_ATOMS: atom_id res chain seq x y z
N MET A 1 2.05 64.34 44.30
CA MET A 1 1.34 64.75 43.06
C MET A 1 1.19 63.53 42.18
N ARG A 2 -0.04 63.23 41.74
CA ARG A 2 -0.33 62.22 40.74
C ARG A 2 0.16 62.73 39.38
N THR A 3 0.92 61.92 38.65
CA THR A 3 1.08 62.07 37.20
C THR A 3 0.69 60.74 36.56
N THR A 4 -0.43 60.82 35.86
CA THR A 4 -1.11 59.76 35.10
C THR A 4 -0.25 59.24 33.96
N LEU A 5 -0.01 57.93 33.93
CA LEU A 5 0.45 57.21 32.74
C LEU A 5 -0.71 57.10 31.75
N THR A 6 -0.61 57.82 30.64
CA THR A 6 -1.45 57.65 29.45
C THR A 6 -1.13 56.31 28.78
N ALA A 7 -2.17 55.50 28.51
CA ALA A 7 -2.06 54.24 27.79
C ALA A 7 -1.53 54.45 26.34
N PRO A 8 -0.74 53.51 25.79
CA PRO A 8 -0.27 53.61 24.40
C PRO A 8 -1.45 53.44 23.41
N SER A 9 -1.46 54.25 22.36
CA SER A 9 -2.50 54.28 21.33
C SER A 9 -2.49 53.03 20.44
N ASN A 10 -3.65 52.36 20.30
CA ASN A 10 -3.87 51.15 19.49
C ASN A 10 -3.86 51.35 17.95
N MET A 11 -3.24 52.42 17.42
CA MET A 11 -3.25 52.74 15.97
C MET A 11 -1.92 52.34 15.30
N THR A 12 -2.00 51.67 14.16
CA THR A 12 -0.85 51.33 13.29
C THR A 12 -1.02 51.98 11.91
N SER A 13 0.07 52.02 11.14
CA SER A 13 0.06 52.48 9.75
C SER A 13 0.23 51.29 8.80
N TYR A 14 -0.63 51.22 7.79
CA TYR A 14 -0.57 50.21 6.74
C TYR A 14 -0.13 50.85 5.42
N GLU A 15 0.71 50.14 4.68
CA GLU A 15 1.10 50.50 3.31
C GLU A 15 0.40 49.57 2.32
N ILE A 16 -0.37 50.14 1.40
CA ILE A 16 -1.26 49.42 0.49
C ILE A 16 -0.85 49.75 -0.94
N ILE A 17 -0.50 48.75 -1.74
CA ILE A 17 -0.18 48.89 -3.16
C ILE A 17 -1.27 48.19 -3.96
N VAL A 18 -1.96 48.93 -4.82
CA VAL A 18 -3.07 48.44 -5.64
C VAL A 18 -2.65 48.42 -7.10
N ASN A 19 -2.72 47.26 -7.73
CA ASN A 19 -2.39 47.09 -9.15
C ASN A 19 -3.69 46.97 -9.96
N THR A 20 -3.90 47.92 -10.84
CA THR A 20 -4.99 47.90 -11.82
C THR A 20 -4.54 47.15 -13.07
N GLY A 21 -5.33 46.17 -13.53
CA GLY A 21 -4.92 45.29 -14.62
C GLY A 21 -4.86 46.00 -15.99
N ASN A 22 -4.36 45.29 -17.01
CA ASN A 22 -4.09 45.86 -18.34
C ASN A 22 -5.20 45.62 -19.39
N LYS A 23 -6.41 45.22 -18.96
CA LYS A 23 -7.55 45.09 -19.89
C LYS A 23 -8.00 46.45 -20.43
N ARG A 24 -8.64 46.48 -21.60
CA ARG A 24 -9.19 47.71 -22.17
C ARG A 24 -10.21 48.30 -21.17
N TYR A 25 -10.12 49.60 -20.87
CA TYR A 25 -10.97 50.31 -19.90
C TYR A 25 -10.86 49.83 -18.44
N SER A 26 -9.76 49.22 -18.05
CA SER A 26 -9.59 48.67 -16.69
C SER A 26 -9.45 49.68 -15.55
N GLY A 27 -9.22 50.97 -15.84
CA GLY A 27 -9.03 52.00 -14.82
C GLY A 27 -10.34 52.61 -14.35
N THR A 28 -10.37 53.13 -13.12
CA THR A 28 -11.59 53.69 -12.50
C THR A 28 -11.41 55.12 -12.04
N ASP A 29 -12.49 55.90 -12.09
CA ASP A 29 -12.61 57.23 -11.49
C ASP A 29 -13.52 57.26 -10.25
N SER A 30 -13.97 56.09 -9.78
CA SER A 30 -14.71 55.94 -8.52
C SER A 30 -13.84 56.12 -7.29
N GLN A 31 -14.45 56.46 -6.15
CA GLN A 31 -13.74 56.46 -4.87
C GLN A 31 -13.59 55.02 -4.38
N VAL A 32 -12.35 54.62 -4.07
CA VAL A 32 -11.99 53.26 -3.67
C VAL A 32 -11.73 53.18 -2.17
N TYR A 33 -12.32 52.18 -1.52
CA TYR A 33 -12.22 51.95 -0.09
C TYR A 33 -11.71 50.55 0.21
N ILE A 34 -10.99 50.41 1.32
CA ILE A 34 -10.46 49.14 1.81
C ILE A 34 -10.79 48.94 3.29
N THR A 35 -11.06 47.69 3.66
CA THR A 35 -11.20 47.24 5.05
C THR A 35 -10.30 46.04 5.26
N LEU A 36 -9.42 46.05 6.26
CA LEU A 36 -8.51 44.96 6.59
C LEU A 36 -9.05 44.13 7.75
N PHE A 37 -8.81 42.82 7.75
CA PHE A 37 -9.28 41.89 8.77
C PHE A 37 -8.12 41.07 9.34
N GLY A 38 -8.07 40.97 10.66
CA GLY A 38 -7.03 40.29 11.42
C GLY A 38 -7.44 38.90 11.90
N ASN A 39 -6.47 38.04 12.16
CA ASN A 39 -6.66 36.67 12.66
C ASN A 39 -7.37 36.60 14.03
N ASN A 40 -7.34 37.69 14.80
CA ASN A 40 -7.98 37.83 16.10
C ASN A 40 -9.47 38.25 16.01
N GLY A 41 -10.05 38.30 14.81
CA GLY A 41 -11.43 38.68 14.58
C GLY A 41 -11.69 40.19 14.59
N LYS A 42 -10.67 41.04 14.76
CA LYS A 42 -10.78 42.49 14.62
C LYS A 42 -10.66 42.91 13.15
N GLN A 43 -11.25 44.05 12.80
CA GLN A 43 -11.16 44.64 11.47
C GLN A 43 -10.85 46.13 11.58
N THR A 44 -10.22 46.71 10.56
CA THR A 44 -10.17 48.16 10.45
C THR A 44 -11.57 48.71 10.17
N GLY A 45 -11.79 50.00 10.37
CA GLY A 45 -12.90 50.69 9.71
C GLY A 45 -12.75 50.68 8.18
N LYS A 46 -13.76 51.20 7.48
CA LYS A 46 -13.70 51.44 6.03
C LYS A 46 -12.78 52.63 5.76
N ILE A 47 -11.63 52.38 5.13
CA ILE A 47 -10.57 53.36 4.88
C ILE A 47 -10.65 53.78 3.41
N HIS A 48 -10.69 55.09 3.14
CA HIS A 48 -10.62 55.60 1.76
C HIS A 48 -9.16 55.69 1.28
N LEU A 49 -8.84 55.03 0.17
CA LEU A 49 -7.56 55.11 -0.53
C LEU A 49 -7.41 56.42 -1.33
N LYS A 50 -7.03 57.50 -0.63
CA LYS A 50 -6.65 58.79 -1.26
C LYS A 50 -5.13 58.90 -1.39
N ASN A 51 -4.61 59.18 -2.58
CA ASN A 51 -3.19 59.44 -2.79
C ASN A 51 -2.91 60.95 -2.71
N SER A 52 -1.98 61.38 -1.85
CA SER A 52 -1.59 62.79 -1.73
C SER A 52 -0.68 63.27 -2.87
N ASN A 53 -0.04 62.35 -3.60
CA ASN A 53 1.03 62.65 -4.56
C ASN A 53 0.66 62.34 -6.03
N ASN A 54 -0.41 61.57 -6.30
CA ASN A 54 -0.89 61.27 -7.65
C ASN A 54 -2.29 61.87 -7.87
N LYS A 55 -2.44 62.73 -8.89
CA LYS A 55 -3.70 63.40 -9.21
C LYS A 55 -4.77 62.47 -9.79
N ASP A 56 -4.38 61.33 -10.37
CA ASP A 56 -5.30 60.32 -10.92
C ASP A 56 -4.81 58.90 -10.56
N PRO A 57 -5.20 58.34 -9.40
CA PRO A 57 -4.91 56.94 -9.05
C PRO A 57 -5.78 55.95 -9.84
N PHE A 58 -5.36 54.68 -9.91
CA PHE A 58 -6.08 53.54 -10.50
C PHE A 58 -6.23 53.54 -12.02
N LYS A 59 -5.24 54.04 -12.78
CA LYS A 59 -5.27 53.91 -14.26
C LYS A 59 -4.94 52.48 -14.70
N ARG A 60 -5.35 52.15 -15.92
CA ARG A 60 -5.01 50.90 -16.59
C ARG A 60 -3.50 50.62 -16.50
N ASN A 61 -3.16 49.40 -16.07
CA ASN A 61 -1.78 48.92 -15.93
C ASN A 61 -0.91 49.76 -14.96
N GLN A 62 -1.53 50.41 -13.98
CA GLN A 62 -0.86 51.22 -12.97
C GLN A 62 -0.84 50.51 -11.61
N ALA A 63 0.29 50.66 -10.90
CA ALA A 63 0.41 50.32 -9.49
C ALA A 63 0.40 51.61 -8.66
N ASP A 64 -0.58 51.75 -7.78
CA ASP A 64 -0.76 52.93 -6.92
C ASP A 64 -0.52 52.58 -5.46
N LYS A 65 0.25 53.42 -4.78
CA LYS A 65 0.69 53.20 -3.40
C LYS A 65 0.02 54.19 -2.45
N PHE A 66 -0.53 53.66 -1.37
CA PHE A 66 -1.27 54.41 -0.33
C PHE A 66 -0.68 54.08 1.04
N ARG A 67 -0.62 55.09 1.92
CA ARG A 67 -0.32 54.90 3.34
C ARG A 67 -1.54 55.32 4.13
N VAL A 68 -2.06 54.43 4.96
CA VAL A 68 -3.30 54.64 5.69
C VAL A 68 -3.11 54.28 7.16
N GLN A 69 -3.82 54.98 8.05
CA GLN A 69 -3.82 54.67 9.48
C GLN A 69 -5.07 53.87 9.84
N GLY A 70 -4.91 52.84 10.66
CA GLY A 70 -5.99 51.99 11.15
C GLY A 70 -5.64 51.38 12.50
N GLU A 71 -6.62 50.76 13.16
CA GLU A 71 -6.35 50.04 14.40
C GLU A 71 -5.40 48.87 14.16
N TYR A 72 -4.54 48.57 15.13
CA TYR A 72 -3.72 47.37 15.09
C TYR A 72 -4.60 46.13 15.29
N ILE A 73 -4.78 45.37 14.23
CA ILE A 73 -5.66 44.19 14.20
C ILE A 73 -4.89 42.86 14.21
N GLY A 74 -3.59 42.86 14.46
CA GLY A 74 -2.77 41.64 14.43
C GLY A 74 -2.49 41.13 13.01
N GLU A 75 -2.30 39.83 12.85
CA GLU A 75 -1.91 39.23 11.57
C GLU A 75 -3.04 39.33 10.54
N LEU A 76 -2.76 39.90 9.36
CA LEU A 76 -3.77 40.13 8.32
C LEU A 76 -4.16 38.81 7.62
N ILE A 77 -5.47 38.50 7.60
CA ILE A 77 -6.00 37.26 6.99
C ILE A 77 -6.78 37.51 5.71
N LYS A 78 -7.46 38.66 5.61
CA LYS A 78 -8.24 39.04 4.43
C LYS A 78 -8.41 40.55 4.36
N LEU A 79 -8.79 41.04 3.19
CA LEU A 79 -9.21 42.42 2.98
C LEU A 79 -10.55 42.45 2.23
N ARG A 80 -11.29 43.53 2.38
CA ARG A 80 -12.41 43.89 1.51
C ARG A 80 -12.03 45.15 0.74
N ILE A 81 -12.09 45.09 -0.58
CA ILE A 81 -11.88 46.23 -1.48
C ILE A 81 -13.21 46.55 -2.16
N GLU A 82 -13.59 47.82 -2.22
CA GLU A 82 -14.86 48.27 -2.79
C GLU A 82 -14.74 49.67 -3.41
N HIS A 83 -15.61 50.00 -4.36
CA HIS A 83 -15.73 51.36 -4.88
C HIS A 83 -17.18 51.83 -4.85
N ASP A 84 -17.38 53.15 -4.82
CA ASP A 84 -18.71 53.75 -4.72
C ASP A 84 -19.46 53.88 -6.05
N ASN A 85 -18.86 53.39 -7.14
CA ASN A 85 -19.39 53.46 -8.50
C ASN A 85 -19.75 54.89 -8.96
N THR A 86 -19.05 55.89 -8.42
CA THR A 86 -19.14 57.28 -8.89
C THR A 86 -18.18 57.53 -10.06
N GLY A 87 -18.36 58.64 -10.78
CA GLY A 87 -17.53 58.99 -11.92
C GLY A 87 -18.11 58.59 -13.29
N ARG A 88 -17.38 58.90 -14.36
CA ARG A 88 -17.78 58.67 -15.76
C ARG A 88 -17.42 57.27 -16.23
N PHE A 89 -16.41 56.65 -15.63
CA PHE A 89 -15.95 55.29 -15.94
C PHE A 89 -15.69 54.50 -14.64
N PRO A 90 -16.76 54.12 -13.92
CA PRO A 90 -16.62 53.53 -12.59
C PRO A 90 -16.11 52.08 -12.63
N GLY A 91 -16.23 51.38 -13.75
CA GLY A 91 -15.82 49.98 -13.90
C GLY A 91 -14.31 49.81 -13.72
N TRP A 92 -13.91 48.89 -12.85
CA TRP A 92 -12.51 48.74 -12.44
C TRP A 92 -12.05 47.30 -12.57
N PHE A 93 -11.01 47.01 -13.36
CA PHE A 93 -10.42 45.68 -13.38
C PHE A 93 -9.22 45.62 -12.42
N LEU A 94 -9.46 45.09 -11.23
CA LEU A 94 -8.43 44.92 -10.21
C LEU A 94 -7.62 43.63 -10.48
N ASP A 95 -6.30 43.77 -10.64
CA ASP A 95 -5.37 42.64 -10.78
C ASP A 95 -5.03 42.08 -9.39
N ARG A 96 -4.28 42.82 -8.57
CA ARG A 96 -3.82 42.38 -7.25
C ARG A 96 -3.57 43.53 -6.28
N ILE A 97 -3.52 43.24 -4.98
CA ILE A 97 -3.26 44.19 -3.90
C ILE A 97 -2.16 43.63 -2.98
N PHE A 98 -1.22 44.49 -2.59
CA PHE A 98 -0.26 44.23 -1.52
C PHE A 98 -0.59 45.08 -0.29
N VAL A 99 -0.46 44.49 0.90
CA VAL A 99 -0.63 45.18 2.18
C VAL A 99 0.57 44.88 3.06
N THR A 100 1.19 45.90 3.63
CA THR A 100 2.30 45.77 4.60
C THR A 100 1.89 46.48 5.88
N ASP A 101 1.94 45.79 7.02
CA ASP A 101 1.85 46.44 8.33
C ASP A 101 3.19 47.12 8.60
N LEU A 102 3.22 48.44 8.80
CA LEU A 102 4.48 49.16 9.00
C LEU A 102 5.09 48.89 10.39
N ASN A 103 4.35 48.26 11.32
CA ASN A 103 4.93 47.72 12.55
C ASN A 103 5.72 46.42 12.32
N ASP A 104 5.44 45.69 11.23
CA ASP A 104 6.23 44.53 10.76
C ASP A 104 6.52 44.65 9.26
N PRO A 105 7.46 45.55 8.88
CA PRO A 105 7.71 45.88 7.48
C PRO A 105 8.32 44.72 6.66
N ASN A 106 8.78 43.66 7.32
CA ASN A 106 9.36 42.48 6.68
C ASN A 106 8.29 41.49 6.19
N THR A 107 7.07 41.63 6.68
CA THR A 107 5.93 40.79 6.32
C THR A 107 5.01 41.57 5.38
N LYS A 108 4.97 41.15 4.11
CA LYS A 108 4.02 41.67 3.12
C LYS A 108 2.88 40.69 2.94
N TYR A 109 1.69 41.15 2.61
CA TYR A 109 0.55 40.30 2.31
C TYR A 109 0.07 40.60 0.90
N MET A 110 -0.28 39.56 0.13
CA MET A 110 -0.75 39.71 -1.25
C MET A 110 -2.12 39.07 -1.44
N ALA A 111 -3.01 39.75 -2.16
CA ALA A 111 -4.29 39.26 -2.62
C ALA A 111 -4.40 39.43 -4.15
N THR A 112 -4.78 38.38 -4.87
CA THR A 112 -5.10 38.45 -6.31
C THR A 112 -6.62 38.50 -6.52
N CYS A 113 -7.07 39.35 -7.45
CA CYS A 113 -8.49 39.54 -7.78
C CYS A 113 -8.77 39.10 -9.22
N ASN A 114 -8.05 39.65 -10.20
CA ASN A 114 -8.22 39.38 -11.64
C ASN A 114 -9.68 39.42 -12.15
N LYS A 115 -10.48 40.35 -11.60
CA LYS A 115 -11.91 40.49 -11.92
C LYS A 115 -12.29 41.95 -12.06
N TRP A 116 -13.36 42.18 -12.81
CA TRP A 116 -14.04 43.47 -12.86
C TRP A 116 -14.81 43.68 -11.55
N LEU A 117 -14.63 44.87 -10.98
CA LEU A 117 -15.48 45.50 -9.98
C LEU A 117 -16.27 46.56 -10.74
N ALA A 118 -17.46 46.20 -11.19
CA ALA A 118 -18.28 47.02 -12.08
C ALA A 118 -19.74 46.59 -11.92
N LYS A 119 -20.69 47.46 -12.28
CA LYS A 119 -22.13 47.13 -12.24
C LYS A 119 -22.59 46.40 -13.51
N ASP A 120 -21.90 46.64 -14.61
CA ASP A 120 -22.25 46.23 -15.97
C ASP A 120 -21.27 45.22 -16.59
N GLU A 121 -20.07 45.04 -16.01
CA GLU A 121 -19.07 44.08 -16.46
C GLU A 121 -18.71 43.02 -15.39
N GLY A 122 -18.14 41.89 -15.83
CA GLY A 122 -17.72 40.80 -14.94
C GLY A 122 -18.88 40.11 -14.22
N ASP A 123 -18.75 39.94 -12.90
CA ASP A 123 -19.78 39.35 -12.03
C ASP A 123 -20.73 40.38 -11.42
N ARG A 124 -20.68 41.64 -11.91
CA ARG A 124 -21.56 42.74 -11.53
C ARG A 124 -21.49 43.14 -10.04
N GLN A 125 -20.37 42.88 -9.38
CA GLN A 125 -20.11 43.26 -7.99
C GLN A 125 -19.19 44.49 -7.92
N LEU A 126 -19.47 45.42 -7.01
CA LEU A 126 -18.65 46.64 -6.77
C LEU A 126 -17.67 46.49 -5.60
N SER A 127 -17.74 45.36 -4.90
CA SER A 127 -16.94 45.06 -3.72
C SER A 127 -16.51 43.60 -3.73
N ARG A 128 -15.34 43.29 -3.19
CA ARG A 128 -14.85 41.92 -3.07
C ARG A 128 -14.04 41.72 -1.80
N GLU A 129 -14.28 40.59 -1.14
CA GLU A 129 -13.39 40.11 -0.09
C GLU A 129 -12.31 39.22 -0.71
N LEU A 130 -11.05 39.54 -0.42
CA LEU A 130 -9.88 38.84 -0.91
C LEU A 130 -9.09 38.30 0.27
N LEU A 131 -8.76 37.00 0.24
CA LEU A 131 -7.87 36.39 1.22
C LEU A 131 -6.44 36.89 1.00
N LEU A 132 -5.78 37.27 2.08
CA LEU A 132 -4.41 37.77 2.07
C LEU A 132 -3.44 36.60 2.29
N LYS A 133 -2.49 36.43 1.37
CA LYS A 133 -1.40 35.47 1.49
C LYS A 133 -0.18 36.18 2.08
N LYS A 134 0.32 35.71 3.23
CA LYS A 134 1.55 36.21 3.85
C LYS A 134 2.75 35.88 2.96
N GLN A 135 3.52 36.90 2.63
CA GLN A 135 4.80 36.85 1.93
C GLN A 135 5.88 37.24 2.95
N THR A 136 6.52 36.24 3.55
CA THR A 136 7.77 36.45 4.29
C THR A 136 8.90 36.67 3.29
N SER A 137 9.91 37.42 3.72
CA SER A 137 11.01 37.95 2.88
C SER A 137 11.93 36.88 2.25
N GLU A 138 11.62 35.59 2.41
CA GLU A 138 12.42 34.48 1.90
C GLU A 138 12.13 34.11 0.42
N ILE A 139 11.06 34.63 -0.22
CA ILE A 139 10.59 34.11 -1.53
C ILE A 139 10.80 35.02 -2.76
N ILE A 140 11.25 36.27 -2.65
CA ILE A 140 11.56 37.07 -3.86
C ILE A 140 13.07 37.11 -4.09
N ARG A 141 13.61 36.03 -4.64
CA ARG A 141 14.85 36.11 -5.43
C ARG A 141 14.46 36.20 -6.90
N ASN A 142 14.91 37.25 -7.59
CA ASN A 142 14.89 37.26 -9.05
C ASN A 142 15.65 36.02 -9.55
N ASN A 143 15.07 35.34 -10.53
CA ASN A 143 15.70 34.20 -11.18
C ASN A 143 16.14 34.58 -12.59
N GLN A 144 17.25 34.01 -13.04
CA GLN A 144 17.72 34.20 -14.40
C GLN A 144 17.45 32.92 -15.20
N TYR A 145 16.70 33.06 -16.28
CA TYR A 145 16.44 31.97 -17.22
C TYR A 145 17.17 32.24 -18.53
N LYS A 146 17.91 31.23 -19.02
CA LYS A 146 18.45 31.23 -20.38
C LYS A 146 17.49 30.49 -21.30
N ILE A 147 16.91 31.19 -22.26
CA ILE A 147 15.95 30.65 -23.22
C ILE A 147 16.64 30.47 -24.57
N THR A 148 16.69 29.25 -25.06
CA THR A 148 17.25 28.91 -26.36
C THR A 148 16.13 28.46 -27.28
N VAL A 149 15.95 29.13 -28.40
CA VAL A 149 14.89 28.85 -29.37
C VAL A 149 15.50 28.23 -30.62
N TYR A 150 14.95 27.09 -31.05
CA TYR A 150 15.34 26.41 -32.29
C TYR A 150 14.25 26.57 -33.34
N THR A 151 14.54 27.34 -34.39
CA THR A 151 13.68 27.45 -35.56
C THR A 151 14.00 26.31 -36.53
N GLY A 152 12.99 25.61 -37.04
CA GLY A 152 13.24 24.47 -37.91
C GLY A 152 13.88 24.86 -39.24
N ASN A 153 14.59 23.93 -39.87
CA ASN A 153 15.31 24.16 -41.13
C ASN A 153 14.44 23.91 -42.38
N ARG A 154 13.15 24.22 -42.31
CA ARG A 154 12.23 24.09 -43.44
C ARG A 154 12.26 25.37 -44.28
N LYS A 155 11.88 25.25 -45.56
CA LYS A 155 11.72 26.41 -46.43
C LYS A 155 10.71 27.38 -45.79
N ASP A 156 11.08 28.66 -45.71
CA ASP A 156 10.28 29.75 -45.14
C ASP A 156 9.94 29.58 -43.65
N ALA A 157 10.73 28.79 -42.89
CA ALA A 157 10.49 28.53 -41.48
C ALA A 157 10.74 29.71 -40.53
N GLY A 158 11.45 30.75 -40.98
CA GLY A 158 11.81 31.91 -40.15
C GLY A 158 10.70 32.94 -40.03
N THR A 159 10.75 33.80 -39.02
CA THR A 159 9.70 34.80 -38.76
C THR A 159 10.19 36.22 -38.57
N ASP A 160 9.47 37.17 -39.18
CA ASP A 160 9.63 38.62 -38.99
C ASP A 160 8.82 39.16 -37.79
N ALA A 161 8.04 38.32 -37.13
CA ALA A 161 7.11 38.73 -36.08
C ALA A 161 7.80 38.88 -34.72
N ASP A 162 7.30 39.78 -33.88
CA ASP A 162 7.80 39.92 -32.52
C ASP A 162 7.31 38.72 -31.69
N VAL A 163 8.25 37.97 -31.08
CA VAL A 163 7.99 36.73 -30.32
C VAL A 163 7.94 37.02 -28.82
N PHE A 164 6.97 36.41 -28.14
CA PHE A 164 6.72 36.55 -26.71
C PHE A 164 6.61 35.19 -26.03
N ILE A 165 7.16 35.08 -24.83
CA ILE A 165 7.07 33.87 -23.99
C ILE A 165 6.53 34.20 -22.60
N THR A 166 5.69 33.31 -22.07
CA THR A 166 5.21 33.36 -20.69
C THR A 166 5.57 32.05 -19.99
N LEU A 167 6.19 32.14 -18.81
CA LEU A 167 6.62 30.99 -18.02
C LEU A 167 5.59 30.69 -16.94
N TYR A 168 5.25 29.41 -16.76
CA TYR A 168 4.36 28.93 -15.70
C TYR A 168 5.09 27.88 -14.87
N GLY A 169 4.99 28.01 -13.55
CA GLY A 169 5.52 27.02 -12.62
C GLY A 169 4.72 26.96 -11.33
N ASN A 170 5.16 26.11 -10.40
CA ASN A 170 4.45 25.86 -9.15
C ASN A 170 4.39 27.07 -8.20
N LEU A 171 5.24 28.09 -8.38
CA LEU A 171 5.23 29.32 -7.58
C LEU A 171 4.49 30.49 -8.25
N GLY A 172 4.05 30.33 -9.51
CA GLY A 172 3.27 31.36 -10.22
C GLY A 172 3.56 31.40 -11.73
N GLU A 173 3.22 32.54 -12.34
CA GLU A 173 3.44 32.82 -13.77
C GLU A 173 4.15 34.16 -13.97
N THR A 174 4.91 34.29 -15.05
CA THR A 174 5.45 35.58 -15.49
C THR A 174 4.40 36.37 -16.29
N ASN A 175 4.66 37.65 -16.55
CA ASN A 175 3.99 38.34 -17.67
C ASN A 175 4.54 37.81 -19.01
N ALA A 176 3.90 38.17 -20.12
CA ALA A 176 4.45 37.92 -21.45
C ALA A 176 5.75 38.71 -21.66
N ILE A 177 6.85 38.00 -21.89
CA ILE A 177 8.20 38.53 -22.02
C ILE A 177 8.55 38.54 -23.50
N GLY A 178 8.84 39.72 -24.05
CA GLY A 178 9.30 39.84 -25.44
C GLY A 178 10.73 39.34 -25.59
N LEU A 179 10.97 38.45 -26.54
CA LEU A 179 12.31 38.00 -26.91
C LEU A 179 12.89 39.00 -27.91
N ALA A 180 13.70 39.94 -27.42
CA ALA A 180 14.17 41.09 -28.20
C ALA A 180 15.17 40.69 -29.30
N SER A 181 14.98 41.28 -30.48
CA SER A 181 15.56 40.89 -31.76
C SER A 181 16.80 41.71 -32.15
N THR A 182 17.80 41.04 -32.72
CA THR A 182 18.58 41.67 -33.80
C THR A 182 17.81 41.46 -35.12
N LYS A 183 18.12 42.20 -36.19
CA LYS A 183 17.44 42.09 -37.49
C LYS A 183 17.55 40.70 -38.20
N LYS A 184 18.06 39.68 -37.51
CA LYS A 184 18.32 38.31 -38.01
C LYS A 184 18.07 37.26 -36.92
N SER A 185 17.04 37.43 -36.10
CA SER A 185 16.67 36.45 -35.06
C SER A 185 15.50 35.61 -35.55
N PHE A 186 15.50 34.31 -35.24
CA PHE A 186 14.49 33.32 -35.64
C PHE A 186 14.48 32.97 -37.14
N GLU A 187 15.65 32.98 -37.81
CA GLU A 187 15.76 32.53 -39.21
C GLU A 187 15.63 31.00 -39.35
N ALA A 188 15.28 30.52 -40.54
CA ALA A 188 15.16 29.09 -40.83
C ALA A 188 16.46 28.34 -40.47
N GLY A 189 16.35 27.32 -39.62
CA GLY A 189 17.49 26.52 -39.15
C GLY A 189 18.38 27.18 -38.10
N GLN A 190 18.03 28.38 -37.63
CA GLN A 190 18.80 29.12 -36.63
C GLN A 190 18.49 28.67 -35.19
N LYS A 191 19.48 28.83 -34.33
CA LYS A 191 19.39 28.77 -32.87
C LYS A 191 19.61 30.17 -32.31
N ASP A 192 18.66 30.67 -31.52
CA ASP A 192 18.73 31.98 -30.88
C ASP A 192 18.68 31.84 -29.35
N GLU A 193 19.51 32.60 -28.63
CA GLU A 193 19.60 32.54 -27.16
C GLU A 193 19.25 33.89 -26.53
N PHE A 194 18.45 33.85 -25.47
CA PHE A 194 17.95 35.01 -24.74
C PHE A 194 18.14 34.82 -23.24
N MET A 195 18.54 35.89 -22.55
CA MET A 195 18.67 35.91 -21.09
C MET A 195 17.55 36.75 -20.51
N ILE A 196 16.75 36.16 -19.62
CA ILE A 196 15.59 36.82 -19.03
C ILE A 196 15.72 36.79 -17.51
N GLU A 197 15.60 37.95 -16.89
CA GLU A 197 15.51 38.09 -15.44
C GLU A 197 14.07 38.37 -15.04
N CYS A 198 13.47 37.45 -14.29
CA CYS A 198 12.10 37.57 -13.79
C CYS A 198 11.95 36.89 -12.42
N PRO A 199 10.90 37.19 -11.65
CA PRO A 199 10.64 36.50 -10.39
C PRO A 199 10.59 34.97 -10.60
N THR A 200 11.16 34.19 -9.68
CA THR A 200 11.13 32.73 -9.80
C THR A 200 9.69 32.23 -9.90
N VAL A 201 9.41 31.44 -10.94
CA VAL A 201 8.13 30.72 -11.07
C VAL A 201 8.22 29.31 -10.49
N GLY A 202 9.36 28.95 -9.90
CA GLY A 202 9.62 27.62 -9.37
C GLY A 202 9.90 26.59 -10.47
N GLU A 203 9.44 25.35 -10.30
CA GLU A 203 9.58 24.31 -11.31
C GLU A 203 8.63 24.58 -12.49
N LEU A 204 9.17 24.66 -13.71
CA LEU A 204 8.39 24.95 -14.91
C LEU A 204 7.48 23.77 -15.28
N ASN A 205 6.18 24.03 -15.39
CA ASN A 205 5.20 23.00 -15.78
C ASN A 205 4.66 23.22 -17.20
N LYS A 206 4.64 24.45 -17.71
CA LYS A 206 4.29 24.79 -19.09
C LYS A 206 4.82 26.17 -19.48
N ILE A 207 4.83 26.46 -20.77
CA ILE A 207 5.06 27.81 -21.31
C ILE A 207 3.98 28.17 -22.32
N LEU A 208 3.74 29.46 -22.50
CA LEU A 208 2.99 29.99 -23.63
C LEU A 208 3.96 30.72 -24.55
N ILE A 209 4.15 30.23 -25.77
CA ILE A 209 4.91 30.90 -26.82
C ILE A 209 3.92 31.52 -27.81
N ALA A 210 4.15 32.78 -28.22
CA ALA A 210 3.27 33.50 -29.13
C ALA A 210 4.05 34.50 -29.98
N HIS A 211 3.51 34.90 -31.13
CA HIS A 211 4.03 36.02 -31.92
C HIS A 211 2.91 36.97 -32.35
N ASN A 212 3.25 38.21 -32.71
CA ASN A 212 2.26 39.23 -33.09
C ASN A 212 1.86 39.22 -34.57
N ASN A 213 2.31 38.23 -35.35
CA ASN A 213 1.98 38.09 -36.78
C ASN A 213 2.35 39.32 -37.63
N LYS A 214 3.39 40.06 -37.25
CA LYS A 214 3.90 41.23 -37.97
C LYS A 214 4.92 40.79 -39.04
N GLY A 215 5.03 41.55 -40.13
CA GLY A 215 5.96 41.28 -41.23
C GLY A 215 5.38 40.44 -42.38
N SER A 216 6.08 40.43 -43.51
CA SER A 216 5.66 39.72 -44.74
C SER A 216 5.87 38.21 -44.67
N ALA A 217 6.85 37.75 -43.89
CA ALA A 217 7.07 36.35 -43.55
C ALA A 217 6.82 36.13 -42.05
N SER A 218 5.56 36.24 -41.62
CA SER A 218 5.19 36.17 -40.20
C SER A 218 4.94 34.75 -39.68
N GLY A 219 4.79 33.76 -40.56
CA GLY A 219 4.64 32.35 -40.19
C GLY A 219 5.95 31.78 -39.66
N TRP A 220 5.90 30.97 -38.61
CA TRP A 220 7.08 30.51 -37.92
C TRP A 220 7.05 29.00 -37.68
N PHE A 221 8.00 28.24 -38.19
CA PHE A 221 8.12 26.83 -37.83
C PHE A 221 9.04 26.66 -36.63
N LEU A 222 8.45 26.53 -35.45
CA LEU A 222 9.16 26.31 -34.20
C LEU A 222 9.44 24.81 -33.99
N ASP A 223 10.72 24.42 -33.90
CA ASP A 223 11.14 23.03 -33.61
C ASP A 223 11.02 22.76 -32.10
N ARG A 224 11.79 23.48 -31.26
CA ARG A 224 11.76 23.34 -29.80
C ARG A 224 12.32 24.57 -29.09
N ILE A 225 12.03 24.69 -27.81
CA ILE A 225 12.61 25.71 -26.91
C ILE A 225 13.31 24.99 -25.75
N LEU A 226 14.53 25.38 -25.43
CA LEU A 226 15.19 24.99 -24.17
C LEU A 226 15.14 26.15 -23.20
N ILE A 227 14.80 25.87 -21.95
CA ILE A 227 14.84 26.86 -20.87
C ILE A 227 15.73 26.32 -19.76
N GLU A 228 16.80 27.03 -19.48
CA GLU A 228 17.72 26.73 -18.40
C GLU A 228 17.42 27.67 -17.23
N ASP A 229 17.10 27.11 -16.07
CA ASP A 229 17.07 27.83 -14.80
C ASP A 229 18.49 27.97 -14.28
N LEU A 230 19.10 29.14 -14.41
CA LEU A 230 20.52 29.34 -14.12
C LEU A 230 20.86 29.30 -12.63
N ASN A 231 19.86 29.51 -11.76
CA ASN A 231 20.07 29.42 -10.31
C ASN A 231 19.91 27.99 -9.79
N LYS A 232 19.15 27.15 -10.49
CA LYS A 232 18.89 25.75 -10.09
C LYS A 232 19.56 24.71 -10.98
N HIS A 233 20.20 25.13 -12.06
CA HIS A 233 20.84 24.27 -13.07
C HIS A 233 19.93 23.21 -13.69
N TYR A 234 18.62 23.50 -13.78
CA TYR A 234 17.65 22.66 -14.49
C TYR A 234 17.50 23.09 -15.93
N LEU A 235 17.59 22.14 -16.86
CA LEU A 235 17.29 22.33 -18.28
C LEU A 235 15.94 21.70 -18.63
N TYR A 236 15.02 22.51 -19.16
CA TYR A 236 13.70 22.09 -19.61
C TYR A 236 13.64 22.14 -21.15
N GLU A 237 13.24 21.04 -21.80
CA GLU A 237 13.03 21.01 -23.25
C GLU A 237 11.53 21.05 -23.60
N PHE A 238 11.09 22.04 -24.35
CA PHE A 238 9.73 22.21 -24.82
C PHE A 238 9.66 21.93 -26.33
N PRO A 239 9.31 20.70 -26.77
CA PRO A 239 9.15 20.37 -28.18
C PRO A 239 7.91 21.05 -28.76
N CYS A 240 7.99 21.54 -30.00
CA CYS A 240 6.86 22.12 -30.74
C CYS A 240 6.66 21.47 -32.11
N ASN A 241 7.71 21.42 -32.94
CA ASN A 241 7.76 20.83 -34.29
C ASN A 241 6.56 21.20 -35.19
N ARG A 242 6.11 22.46 -35.15
CA ARG A 242 4.88 22.92 -35.80
C ARG A 242 4.98 24.36 -36.30
N TRP A 243 4.11 24.70 -37.25
CA TRP A 243 3.93 26.08 -37.68
C TRP A 243 3.08 26.86 -36.67
N LEU A 244 3.54 28.06 -36.33
CA LEU A 244 2.78 29.12 -35.69
C LEU A 244 2.53 30.17 -36.77
N ALA A 245 1.37 30.08 -37.42
CA ALA A 245 1.03 30.89 -38.59
C ALA A 245 -0.49 30.94 -38.74
N LYS A 246 -1.05 31.99 -39.36
CA LYS A 246 -2.50 32.07 -39.63
C LYS A 246 -2.95 31.26 -40.84
N ASN A 247 -2.02 30.91 -41.72
CA ASN A 247 -2.27 30.31 -43.03
C ASN A 247 -1.72 28.88 -43.15
N GLU A 248 -1.03 28.36 -42.13
CA GLU A 248 -0.40 27.03 -42.15
C GLU A 248 -0.73 26.25 -40.86
N ASP A 249 -0.56 24.92 -40.93
CA ASP A 249 -0.88 23.96 -39.87
C ASP A 249 -2.28 24.18 -39.25
N ASP A 250 -2.38 24.49 -37.96
CA ASP A 250 -3.65 24.69 -37.24
C ASP A 250 -4.13 26.15 -37.18
N LYS A 251 -3.49 27.04 -37.95
CA LYS A 251 -3.83 28.46 -38.07
C LYS A 251 -3.67 29.26 -36.76
N GLN A 252 -2.93 28.74 -35.78
CA GLN A 252 -2.68 29.39 -34.51
C GLN A 252 -1.32 30.10 -34.51
N ILE A 253 -1.25 31.29 -33.90
CA ILE A 253 -0.02 32.10 -33.75
C ILE A 253 0.55 32.06 -32.32
N SER A 254 -0.02 31.20 -31.48
CA SER A 254 0.37 31.00 -30.09
C SER A 254 0.09 29.57 -29.68
N ARG A 255 0.94 29.00 -28.82
CA ARG A 255 0.80 27.63 -28.35
C ARG A 255 1.27 27.49 -26.91
N VAL A 256 0.55 26.69 -26.14
CA VAL A 256 1.01 26.22 -24.83
C VAL A 256 1.87 24.98 -25.07
N LEU A 257 3.12 25.00 -24.58
CA LEU A 257 4.05 23.89 -24.68
C LEU A 257 4.34 23.35 -23.27
N PHE A 258 4.57 22.05 -23.18
CA PHE A 258 4.91 21.36 -21.94
C PHE A 258 6.33 20.80 -22.01
N PRO A 259 7.08 20.76 -20.90
CA PRO A 259 8.46 20.32 -20.92
C PRO A 259 8.53 18.79 -21.00
N LYS A 260 9.47 18.27 -21.80
CA LYS A 260 10.08 16.96 -21.57
C LYS A 260 10.89 17.08 -20.28
N LYS A 261 10.74 16.10 -19.38
CA LYS A 261 11.40 15.95 -18.06
C LYS A 261 12.67 16.81 -17.88
N ALA A 262 12.72 17.60 -16.82
CA ALA A 262 13.90 18.43 -16.50
C ALA A 262 15.15 17.58 -16.30
N SER A 263 16.26 17.89 -16.99
CA SER A 263 17.56 17.29 -16.75
C SER A 263 18.44 18.24 -15.93
N VAL A 264 19.09 17.72 -14.89
CA VAL A 264 20.08 18.45 -14.08
C VAL A 264 21.44 18.30 -14.76
N TYR A 265 22.22 19.38 -14.87
CA TYR A 265 23.66 19.24 -15.12
C TYR A 265 24.28 18.51 -13.93
N GLU A 266 24.91 17.36 -14.16
CA GLU A 266 25.59 16.57 -13.13
C GLU A 266 26.54 17.46 -12.32
N ASN A 267 26.14 17.81 -11.09
CA ASN A 267 26.89 17.75 -9.84
C ASN A 267 26.03 18.36 -8.70
N GLU A 268 25.82 17.55 -7.65
CA GLU A 268 25.15 17.80 -6.36
C GLU A 268 23.62 17.61 -6.23
N PRO A 269 23.14 16.91 -5.16
CA PRO A 269 21.73 16.67 -4.90
C PRO A 269 21.13 17.73 -3.95
N THR A 270 20.13 18.48 -4.42
CA THR A 270 19.29 19.36 -3.56
C THR A 270 17.91 18.75 -3.31
N THR A 271 17.72 18.28 -2.09
CA THR A 271 16.54 18.37 -1.20
C THR A 271 15.19 18.72 -1.85
N GLY A 272 14.30 17.74 -1.87
CA GLY A 272 12.89 17.92 -2.22
C GLY A 272 12.12 18.71 -1.16
N ILE A 273 11.49 19.81 -1.59
CA ILE A 273 10.45 20.50 -0.82
C ILE A 273 9.19 19.64 -0.87
N VAL A 274 8.83 19.06 0.28
CA VAL A 274 7.52 18.45 0.52
C VAL A 274 6.46 19.54 0.38
N THR A 275 5.53 19.37 -0.57
CA THR A 275 4.32 20.19 -0.60
C THR A 275 3.28 19.55 0.30
N ASP A 276 2.72 20.35 1.20
CA ASP A 276 1.73 19.98 2.21
C ASP A 276 0.39 19.66 1.52
N ALA A 277 0.19 18.38 1.17
CA ALA A 277 -1.06 17.88 0.60
C ALA A 277 -2.01 17.47 1.74
N GLY A 278 -3.01 18.30 2.03
CA GLY A 278 -4.06 17.99 3.00
C GLY A 278 -4.86 16.71 2.65
N VAL A 279 -5.54 16.14 3.65
CA VAL A 279 -6.37 14.93 3.54
C VAL A 279 -7.71 15.25 2.86
N SER A 280 -8.03 14.52 1.80
CA SER A 280 -9.28 14.70 1.04
C SER A 280 -10.50 14.06 1.74
N TYR A 281 -11.65 14.71 1.63
CA TYR A 281 -12.96 14.28 2.12
C TYR A 281 -14.00 14.51 1.04
N ILE A 282 -14.86 13.52 0.83
CA ILE A 282 -16.03 13.59 -0.06
C ILE A 282 -17.28 13.68 0.82
N VAL A 283 -18.04 14.75 0.69
CA VAL A 283 -19.28 14.99 1.44
C VAL A 283 -20.46 14.93 0.49
N THR A 284 -21.45 14.10 0.82
CA THR A 284 -22.69 13.96 0.06
C THR A 284 -23.88 14.32 0.95
N VAL A 285 -24.66 15.30 0.53
CA VAL A 285 -25.81 15.83 1.25
C VAL A 285 -27.10 15.35 0.58
N TYR A 286 -28.04 14.83 1.38
CA TYR A 286 -29.33 14.32 0.91
C TYR A 286 -30.45 15.23 1.41
N THR A 287 -31.07 15.98 0.49
CA THR A 287 -32.27 16.77 0.78
C THR A 287 -33.49 15.85 0.70
N GLY A 288 -34.37 15.93 1.70
CA GLY A 288 -35.50 15.01 1.81
C GLY A 288 -36.65 15.30 0.86
N ASP A 289 -37.71 14.50 1.00
CA ASP A 289 -38.85 14.45 0.08
C ASP A 289 -40.09 15.24 0.50
N LYS A 290 -40.00 15.99 1.60
CA LYS A 290 -41.09 16.81 2.12
C LYS A 290 -41.45 17.92 1.13
N GLN A 291 -42.69 18.40 1.18
CA GLN A 291 -43.11 19.53 0.36
C GLN A 291 -42.25 20.75 0.68
N ASN A 292 -41.65 21.37 -0.34
CA ASN A 292 -40.69 22.49 -0.21
C ASN A 292 -39.45 22.17 0.65
N ALA A 293 -38.94 20.94 0.57
CA ALA A 293 -37.76 20.51 1.32
C ALA A 293 -36.44 21.20 0.93
N GLY A 294 -36.35 21.82 -0.26
CA GLY A 294 -35.12 22.43 -0.76
C GLY A 294 -34.83 23.81 -0.18
N THR A 295 -33.58 24.28 -0.29
CA THR A 295 -33.14 25.57 0.25
C THR A 295 -32.33 26.39 -0.75
N ASP A 296 -32.52 27.70 -0.71
CA ASP A 296 -31.68 28.68 -1.41
C ASP A 296 -30.67 29.39 -0.50
N ALA A 297 -30.61 28.98 0.78
CA ALA A 297 -29.65 29.49 1.75
C ALA A 297 -28.25 28.92 1.54
N ARG A 298 -27.22 29.64 1.97
CA ARG A 298 -25.83 29.16 1.88
C ARG A 298 -25.57 28.14 2.98
N VAL A 299 -25.43 26.89 2.58
CA VAL A 299 -25.17 25.75 3.46
C VAL A 299 -23.68 25.63 3.81
N TYR A 300 -23.39 25.29 5.06
CA TYR A 300 -22.05 25.01 5.55
C TYR A 300 -22.00 23.74 6.40
N ILE A 301 -20.79 23.19 6.56
CA ILE A 301 -20.50 22.11 7.50
C ILE A 301 -19.27 22.42 8.38
N VAL A 302 -19.18 21.74 9.51
CA VAL A 302 -17.97 21.62 10.33
C VAL A 302 -17.77 20.14 10.67
N MET A 303 -16.62 19.58 10.29
CA MET A 303 -16.27 18.19 10.55
C MET A 303 -15.44 18.11 11.83
N HIS A 304 -15.88 17.28 12.79
CA HIS A 304 -15.17 17.10 14.06
C HIS A 304 -14.48 15.74 14.10
N GLY A 305 -13.14 15.72 14.12
CA GLY A 305 -12.34 14.52 14.38
C GLY A 305 -12.12 14.31 15.88
N LYS A 306 -11.34 13.28 16.24
CA LYS A 306 -11.04 12.95 17.64
C LYS A 306 -10.24 14.05 18.36
N ASN A 307 -9.29 14.66 17.66
CA ASN A 307 -8.31 15.60 18.25
C ASN A 307 -8.39 17.02 17.65
N SER A 308 -9.15 17.21 16.57
CA SER A 308 -9.23 18.47 15.85
C SER A 308 -10.57 18.60 15.12
N SER A 309 -10.89 19.80 14.64
CA SER A 309 -12.09 20.06 13.83
C SER A 309 -11.72 20.89 12.62
N SER A 310 -12.47 20.74 11.53
CA SER A 310 -12.31 21.63 10.38
C SER A 310 -12.77 23.05 10.73
N ASN A 311 -12.40 24.01 9.89
CA ASN A 311 -13.10 25.29 9.85
C ASN A 311 -14.54 25.10 9.31
N LYS A 312 -15.34 26.17 9.33
CA LYS A 312 -16.65 26.22 8.65
C LYS A 312 -16.43 26.14 7.14
N ILE A 313 -16.81 25.02 6.54
CA ILE A 313 -16.67 24.73 5.11
C ILE A 313 -17.98 25.09 4.43
N LEU A 314 -17.96 26.04 3.50
CA LEU A 314 -19.12 26.40 2.68
C LEU A 314 -19.30 25.39 1.55
N LEU A 315 -20.50 24.83 1.44
CA LEU A 315 -20.87 23.89 0.37
C LEU A 315 -21.28 24.65 -0.90
N ASN A 316 -20.30 25.33 -1.50
CA ASN A 316 -20.52 26.18 -2.67
C ASN A 316 -20.94 25.34 -3.90
N ASN A 317 -21.82 25.90 -4.74
CA ASN A 317 -22.38 25.28 -5.96
C ASN A 317 -23.38 24.13 -5.73
N GLY A 318 -23.77 23.84 -4.49
CA GLY A 318 -24.89 22.95 -4.20
C GLY A 318 -26.22 23.58 -4.60
N LYS A 319 -27.13 22.78 -5.18
CA LYS A 319 -28.49 23.23 -5.51
C LYS A 319 -29.48 22.93 -4.39
N PHE A 320 -29.26 21.86 -3.62
CA PHE A 320 -30.07 21.48 -2.46
C PHE A 320 -31.58 21.47 -2.72
N GLU A 321 -31.97 20.98 -3.90
CA GLU A 321 -33.37 20.90 -4.33
C GLU A 321 -34.12 19.76 -3.63
N ASN A 322 -35.44 19.78 -3.68
CA ASN A 322 -36.26 18.70 -3.13
C ASN A 322 -35.87 17.33 -3.76
N LYS A 323 -35.62 16.32 -2.92
CA LYS A 323 -35.09 14.98 -3.31
C LYS A 323 -33.72 15.00 -4.00
N SER A 324 -32.94 16.07 -3.84
CA SER A 324 -31.61 16.15 -4.44
C SER A 324 -30.54 15.42 -3.63
N LEU A 325 -29.47 15.06 -4.34
CA LEU A 325 -28.21 14.64 -3.77
C LEU A 325 -27.13 15.59 -4.30
N ASP A 326 -26.45 16.27 -3.39
CA ASP A 326 -25.39 17.22 -3.71
C ASP A 326 -24.04 16.70 -3.17
N LYS A 327 -23.02 16.60 -4.02
CA LYS A 327 -21.71 16.00 -3.69
C LYS A 327 -20.59 17.04 -3.80
N PHE A 328 -19.71 17.05 -2.80
CA PHE A 328 -18.60 17.99 -2.67
C PHE A 328 -17.32 17.28 -2.28
N THR A 329 -16.16 17.82 -2.69
CA THR A 329 -14.82 17.33 -2.32
C THR A 329 -14.03 18.45 -1.67
N PHE A 330 -13.37 18.16 -0.55
CA PHE A 330 -12.61 19.12 0.25
C PHE A 330 -11.29 18.53 0.74
N ASN A 331 -10.25 19.35 0.85
CA ASN A 331 -9.01 18.96 1.50
C ASN A 331 -8.92 19.62 2.88
N ALA A 332 -8.78 18.82 3.93
CA ALA A 332 -8.50 19.30 5.28
C ALA A 332 -6.99 19.20 5.55
N SER A 333 -6.42 20.17 6.27
CA SER A 333 -4.99 20.16 6.60
C SER A 333 -4.59 19.04 7.57
N ASN A 334 -5.55 18.42 8.27
CA ASN A 334 -5.33 17.33 9.21
C ASN A 334 -6.26 16.16 8.89
N ASP A 335 -5.86 14.95 9.26
CA ASP A 335 -6.75 13.80 9.26
C ASP A 335 -7.76 13.93 10.41
N LEU A 336 -9.03 14.16 10.06
CA LEU A 336 -10.18 14.20 10.94
C LEU A 336 -10.87 12.84 11.07
N SER A 337 -10.52 11.86 10.23
CA SER A 337 -11.20 10.57 10.16
C SER A 337 -10.75 9.62 11.29
N PRO A 338 -11.64 8.80 11.88
CA PRO A 338 -13.10 8.89 11.75
C PRO A 338 -13.65 10.13 12.47
N LEU A 339 -14.64 10.77 11.85
CA LEU A 339 -15.35 11.89 12.43
C LEU A 339 -16.15 11.44 13.66
N THR A 340 -16.11 12.24 14.72
CA THR A 340 -16.90 12.06 15.95
C THR A 340 -18.26 12.75 15.87
N ALA A 341 -18.36 13.85 15.09
CA ALA A 341 -19.58 14.60 14.85
C ALA A 341 -19.47 15.45 13.58
N LEU A 342 -20.62 15.89 13.07
CA LEU A 342 -20.72 16.80 11.94
C LEU A 342 -21.72 17.91 12.27
N ASP A 343 -21.28 19.16 12.30
CA ASP A 343 -22.21 20.30 12.38
C ASP A 343 -22.61 20.69 10.95
N ILE A 344 -23.90 20.88 10.72
CA ILE A 344 -24.46 21.36 9.45
C ILE A 344 -25.49 22.44 9.71
N GLY A 345 -25.48 23.47 8.88
CA GLY A 345 -26.41 24.58 8.97
C GLY A 345 -26.39 25.47 7.74
N HIS A 346 -27.24 26.49 7.74
CA HIS A 346 -27.33 27.47 6.67
C HIS A 346 -27.45 28.89 7.23
N ASP A 347 -27.22 29.90 6.39
CA ASP A 347 -27.24 31.32 6.80
C ASP A 347 -28.64 31.97 6.70
N ASN A 348 -29.67 31.18 6.45
CA ASN A 348 -31.06 31.61 6.32
C ASN A 348 -31.30 32.69 5.23
N SER A 349 -30.41 32.81 4.24
CA SER A 349 -30.60 33.72 3.11
C SER A 349 -31.55 33.16 2.05
N GLY A 350 -32.14 34.02 1.23
CA GLY A 350 -32.99 33.61 0.09
C GLY A 350 -34.49 33.73 0.35
N CYS A 351 -35.29 33.41 -0.66
CA CYS A 351 -36.75 33.43 -0.64
C CYS A 351 -37.35 32.17 0.03
N GLY A 352 -36.61 31.07 0.11
CA GLY A 352 -37.05 29.81 0.70
C GLY A 352 -35.94 29.14 1.52
N PRO A 353 -35.50 29.74 2.64
CA PRO A 353 -34.32 29.26 3.35
C PRO A 353 -34.54 27.97 4.15
N GLY A 354 -35.80 27.62 4.45
CA GLY A 354 -36.13 26.43 5.25
C GLY A 354 -35.78 25.14 4.50
N TRP A 355 -35.04 24.24 5.15
CA TRP A 355 -34.44 23.09 4.51
C TRP A 355 -34.78 21.79 5.22
N TYR A 356 -35.34 20.79 4.55
CA TYR A 356 -35.51 19.46 5.16
C TYR A 356 -34.34 18.56 4.78
N LEU A 357 -33.46 18.31 5.75
CA LEU A 357 -32.26 17.49 5.57
C LEU A 357 -32.52 16.05 6.04
N ASP A 358 -32.34 15.07 5.15
CA ASP A 358 -32.44 13.64 5.49
C ASP A 358 -31.17 13.18 6.21
N LYS A 359 -30.01 13.31 5.54
CA LYS A 359 -28.72 12.85 6.07
C LYS A 359 -27.55 13.48 5.31
N VAL A 360 -26.38 13.39 5.93
CA VAL A 360 -25.09 13.69 5.28
C VAL A 360 -24.22 12.45 5.34
N VAL A 361 -23.52 12.15 4.25
CA VAL A 361 -22.57 11.04 4.16
C VAL A 361 -21.19 11.62 3.90
N VAL A 362 -20.23 11.32 4.77
CA VAL A 362 -18.84 11.76 4.64
C VAL A 362 -17.95 10.55 4.38
N GLU A 363 -17.14 10.61 3.35
CA GLU A 363 -16.20 9.58 2.94
C GLU A 363 -14.79 10.16 2.95
N CYS A 364 -13.87 9.51 3.67
CA CYS A 364 -12.45 9.85 3.67
C CYS A 364 -11.70 8.81 2.83
N PRO A 365 -11.30 9.12 1.59
CA PRO A 365 -10.70 8.14 0.69
C PRO A 365 -9.40 7.56 1.25
N SER A 366 -8.57 8.37 1.91
CA SER A 366 -7.28 7.94 2.47
C SER A 366 -7.38 7.01 3.68
N THR A 367 -8.50 7.00 4.42
CA THR A 367 -8.74 6.02 5.47
C THR A 367 -9.74 4.94 5.04
N GLY A 368 -10.40 5.13 3.90
CA GLY A 368 -11.48 4.27 3.39
C GLY A 368 -12.76 4.30 4.22
N ILE A 369 -12.89 5.19 5.21
CA ILE A 369 -14.04 5.21 6.11
C ILE A 369 -15.14 6.08 5.50
N LYS A 370 -16.36 5.53 5.41
CA LYS A 370 -17.58 6.23 4.99
C LYS A 370 -18.60 6.21 6.12
N GLN A 371 -18.94 7.39 6.62
CA GLN A 371 -19.80 7.60 7.78
C GLN A 371 -21.10 8.28 7.36
N THR A 372 -22.22 7.86 7.97
CA THR A 372 -23.54 8.44 7.70
C THR A 372 -24.04 9.18 8.94
N PHE A 373 -24.45 10.43 8.75
CA PHE A 373 -24.97 11.35 9.77
C PHE A 373 -26.44 11.65 9.46
N PRO A 374 -27.40 10.89 10.03
CA PRO A 374 -28.82 11.15 9.82
C PRO A 374 -29.28 12.44 10.53
N CYS A 375 -30.16 13.19 9.88
CA CYS A 375 -30.81 14.38 10.41
C CYS A 375 -32.33 14.21 10.48
N ASN A 376 -32.96 13.82 9.35
CA ASN A 376 -34.40 13.61 9.17
C ASN A 376 -35.27 14.71 9.79
N ASN A 377 -34.91 15.98 9.59
CA ASN A 377 -35.62 17.11 10.21
C ASN A 377 -35.47 18.41 9.40
N TRP A 378 -36.36 19.36 9.67
CA TRP A 378 -36.28 20.73 9.15
C TRP A 378 -35.18 21.51 9.86
N LEU A 379 -34.30 22.14 9.07
CA LEU A 379 -33.43 23.24 9.44
C LEU A 379 -34.10 24.54 8.95
N ALA A 380 -34.89 25.16 9.80
CA ALA A 380 -35.71 26.34 9.48
C ALA A 380 -36.06 27.11 10.77
N TYR A 381 -36.43 28.38 10.67
CA TYR A 381 -36.85 29.18 11.84
C TYR A 381 -38.36 29.08 12.12
N ASP A 382 -39.14 28.71 11.11
CA ASP A 382 -40.60 28.66 11.10
C ASP A 382 -41.16 27.23 11.06
N GLN A 383 -40.31 26.22 10.81
CA GLN A 383 -40.68 24.80 10.71
C GLN A 383 -39.82 23.91 11.62
N GLY A 384 -40.29 22.68 11.87
CA GLY A 384 -39.59 21.70 12.71
C GLY A 384 -39.33 22.18 14.14
N ASP A 385 -38.08 22.06 14.60
CA ASP A 385 -37.63 22.48 15.93
C ASP A 385 -37.14 23.94 15.99
N LYS A 386 -37.37 24.71 14.92
CA LYS A 386 -37.02 26.13 14.77
C LYS A 386 -35.50 26.41 14.86
N ARG A 387 -34.66 25.44 14.49
CA ARG A 387 -33.20 25.60 14.41
C ARG A 387 -32.75 25.56 12.97
N ILE A 388 -31.78 26.40 12.60
CA ILE A 388 -31.18 26.46 11.25
C ILE A 388 -29.82 25.76 11.18
N GLU A 389 -29.34 25.24 12.31
CA GLU A 389 -28.10 24.47 12.43
C GLU A 389 -28.24 23.33 13.45
N ARG A 390 -27.52 22.23 13.21
CA ARG A 390 -27.51 21.05 14.08
C ARG A 390 -26.16 20.36 14.08
N ARG A 391 -25.82 19.81 15.24
CA ARG A 391 -24.77 18.80 15.40
C ARG A 391 -25.35 17.41 15.18
N LEU A 392 -24.88 16.73 14.15
CA LEU A 392 -25.25 15.36 13.81
C LEU A 392 -24.21 14.39 14.39
N LYS A 393 -24.70 13.27 14.89
CA LYS A 393 -23.88 12.13 15.31
C LYS A 393 -23.96 11.04 14.25
N GLU A 394 -22.87 10.30 14.10
CA GLU A 394 -22.83 9.17 13.18
C GLU A 394 -23.81 8.07 13.64
N ASP A 395 -24.47 7.45 12.67
CA ASP A 395 -25.06 6.12 12.84
C ASP A 395 -24.01 5.05 12.50
N ILE A 396 -23.41 4.47 13.54
CA ILE A 396 -22.31 3.50 13.44
C ILE A 396 -22.73 2.26 12.63
N SER A 397 -24.02 1.88 12.66
CA SER A 397 -24.52 0.71 11.91
C SER A 397 -24.47 0.90 10.39
N LEU A 398 -24.39 2.16 9.93
CA LEU A 398 -24.30 2.52 8.52
C LEU A 398 -22.85 2.79 8.07
N ARG A 399 -21.86 2.64 8.96
CA ARG A 399 -20.45 2.84 8.62
C ARG A 399 -20.02 1.79 7.60
N LYS A 400 -19.35 2.24 6.55
CA LYS A 400 -18.70 1.36 5.58
C LYS A 400 -17.21 1.62 5.60
N ILE A 401 -16.43 0.54 5.59
CA ILE A 401 -14.97 0.60 5.50
C ILE A 401 -14.60 0.02 4.15
N TYR A 402 -14.00 0.86 3.32
CA TYR A 402 -13.43 0.50 2.03
C TYR A 402 -11.91 0.41 2.16
N PRO A 403 -11.23 -0.29 1.25
CA PRO A 403 -9.79 -0.15 1.12
C PRO A 403 -9.43 1.32 0.87
N PRO A 404 -8.44 1.87 1.59
CA PRO A 404 -7.94 3.23 1.36
C PRO A 404 -7.55 3.45 -0.10
N THR A 405 -7.91 4.61 -0.65
CA THR A 405 -7.52 5.04 -1.99
C THR A 405 -6.48 6.13 -1.98
N THR A 406 -5.70 6.17 -3.06
CA THR A 406 -4.70 7.17 -3.36
C THR A 406 -5.09 7.87 -4.66
N PRO A 407 -4.87 9.18 -4.79
CA PRO A 407 -5.17 9.87 -6.03
C PRO A 407 -4.07 9.61 -7.07
N TRP A 408 -4.49 9.42 -8.32
CA TRP A 408 -3.63 9.17 -9.48
C TRP A 408 -3.92 10.18 -10.58
N HIS A 409 -2.87 10.63 -11.25
CA HIS A 409 -2.97 11.32 -12.55
C HIS A 409 -2.85 10.32 -13.68
N ILE A 410 -3.65 10.50 -14.72
CA ILE A 410 -3.74 9.62 -15.88
C ILE A 410 -3.59 10.48 -17.13
N TRP A 411 -2.60 10.19 -17.96
CA TRP A 411 -2.41 10.80 -19.28
C TRP A 411 -2.69 9.77 -20.36
N VAL A 412 -3.61 10.09 -21.26
CA VAL A 412 -4.02 9.23 -22.36
C VAL A 412 -3.56 9.85 -23.67
N TYR A 413 -2.70 9.13 -24.41
CA TYR A 413 -2.16 9.60 -25.68
C TYR A 413 -2.91 8.93 -26.83
N THR A 414 -3.68 9.70 -27.57
CA THR A 414 -4.31 9.22 -28.81
C THR A 414 -3.33 9.41 -29.97
N SER A 415 -3.15 8.38 -30.80
CA SER A 415 -2.16 8.44 -31.88
C SER A 415 -2.50 9.51 -32.92
N ASP A 416 -1.49 9.92 -33.68
CA ASP A 416 -1.60 10.87 -34.79
C ASP A 416 -2.07 10.23 -36.11
N LYS A 417 -2.37 8.93 -36.11
CA LYS A 417 -2.93 8.22 -37.27
C LYS A 417 -4.27 8.81 -37.71
N LYS A 418 -4.49 8.89 -39.02
CA LYS A 418 -5.73 9.43 -39.59
C LYS A 418 -6.95 8.65 -39.07
N GLY A 419 -7.90 9.37 -38.47
CA GLY A 419 -9.13 8.75 -37.93
C GLY A 419 -8.95 8.10 -36.56
N ALA A 420 -7.84 8.38 -35.85
CA ALA A 420 -7.59 7.83 -34.53
C ALA A 420 -8.52 8.35 -33.43
N SER A 421 -9.27 9.45 -33.66
CA SER A 421 -10.14 10.05 -32.66
C SER A 421 -11.32 9.16 -32.26
N THR A 422 -11.80 9.29 -31.02
CA THR A 422 -13.03 8.62 -30.57
C THR A 422 -13.92 9.54 -29.73
N ASN A 423 -15.23 9.33 -29.81
CA ASN A 423 -16.22 9.92 -28.91
C ASN A 423 -16.81 8.89 -27.92
N ALA A 424 -16.29 7.66 -27.96
CA ALA A 424 -16.72 6.56 -27.10
C ALA A 424 -16.30 6.78 -25.65
N GLN A 425 -17.07 6.21 -24.73
CA GLN A 425 -16.68 6.15 -23.33
C GLN A 425 -15.56 5.12 -23.16
N ALA A 426 -14.37 5.56 -22.77
CA ALA A 426 -13.26 4.70 -22.37
C ALA A 426 -13.36 4.32 -20.89
N ILE A 427 -13.02 3.07 -20.58
CA ILE A 427 -12.98 2.50 -19.22
C ILE A 427 -11.63 1.85 -19.01
N LEU A 428 -10.99 2.16 -17.87
CA LEU A 428 -9.72 1.58 -17.45
C LEU A 428 -9.90 0.68 -16.24
N VAL A 429 -9.13 -0.41 -16.16
CA VAL A 429 -8.98 -1.23 -14.95
C VAL A 429 -7.50 -1.53 -14.75
N LEU A 430 -6.92 -1.01 -13.67
CA LEU A 430 -5.51 -1.16 -13.35
C LEU A 430 -5.30 -2.38 -12.43
N TYR A 431 -4.34 -3.23 -12.74
CA TYR A 431 -4.00 -4.44 -11.99
C TYR A 431 -2.63 -4.28 -11.33
N GLY A 432 -2.45 -4.88 -10.15
CA GLY A 432 -1.18 -4.91 -9.43
C GLY A 432 -1.08 -6.10 -8.47
N SER A 433 -0.01 -6.12 -7.67
CA SER A 433 0.31 -7.23 -6.75
C SER A 433 -0.76 -7.48 -5.67
N ASN A 434 -1.56 -6.48 -5.32
CA ASN A 434 -2.59 -6.56 -4.28
C ASN A 434 -4.01 -6.63 -4.87
N GLY A 435 -4.16 -6.91 -6.16
CA GLY A 435 -5.45 -7.06 -6.84
C GLY A 435 -5.60 -6.13 -8.04
N LYS A 436 -6.80 -5.61 -8.26
CA LYS A 436 -7.12 -4.72 -9.40
C LYS A 436 -8.04 -3.61 -8.96
N SER A 437 -8.06 -2.47 -9.63
CA SER A 437 -8.95 -1.33 -9.40
C SER A 437 -10.42 -1.65 -9.76
N ARG A 438 -11.32 -0.74 -9.38
CA ARG A 438 -12.66 -0.66 -9.99
C ARG A 438 -12.56 -0.08 -11.41
N ASP A 439 -13.66 -0.09 -12.14
CA ASP A 439 -13.80 0.56 -13.44
C ASP A 439 -13.57 2.08 -13.30
N ILE A 440 -12.49 2.57 -13.89
CA ILE A 440 -12.14 3.98 -13.98
C ILE A 440 -12.75 4.51 -15.28
N LYS A 441 -13.87 5.22 -15.19
CA LYS A 441 -14.53 5.84 -16.34
C LYS A 441 -13.90 7.19 -16.60
N LEU A 442 -13.30 7.37 -17.77
CA LEU A 442 -12.68 8.64 -18.15
C LEU A 442 -13.74 9.66 -18.57
N GLU A 443 -13.78 10.83 -17.94
CA GLU A 443 -14.82 11.83 -18.22
C GLU A 443 -14.74 12.32 -19.68
N ARG A 444 -15.90 12.55 -20.32
CA ARG A 444 -15.98 12.97 -21.73
C ARG A 444 -16.35 14.44 -21.85
N ASN A 445 -15.65 15.16 -22.73
CA ASN A 445 -16.05 16.45 -23.29
C ASN A 445 -15.90 16.44 -24.82
N SER A 446 -16.21 17.55 -25.51
CA SER A 446 -16.18 17.64 -26.98
C SER A 446 -14.80 17.39 -27.59
N ASP A 447 -13.73 17.56 -26.80
CA ASP A 447 -12.35 17.62 -27.29
C ASP A 447 -11.50 16.46 -26.74
N THR A 448 -12.11 15.49 -26.06
CA THR A 448 -11.41 14.33 -25.48
C THR A 448 -11.09 13.27 -26.53
N PHE A 449 -9.90 12.66 -26.46
CA PHE A 449 -9.42 11.58 -27.34
C PHE A 449 -9.34 11.96 -28.81
N GLN A 450 -8.86 13.17 -29.10
CA GLN A 450 -8.63 13.63 -30.47
C GLN A 450 -7.31 13.12 -31.03
N GLN A 451 -7.25 12.93 -32.35
CA GLN A 451 -6.07 12.48 -33.08
C GLN A 451 -4.84 13.34 -32.73
N GLY A 452 -3.79 12.70 -32.20
CA GLY A 452 -2.53 13.33 -31.81
C GLY A 452 -2.58 14.12 -30.49
N HIS A 453 -3.66 14.04 -29.72
CA HIS A 453 -3.81 14.73 -28.44
C HIS A 453 -3.39 13.87 -27.24
N CYS A 454 -3.05 14.57 -26.15
CA CYS A 454 -2.86 14.00 -24.82
C CYS A 454 -3.93 14.57 -23.88
N ASP A 455 -4.74 13.70 -23.31
CA ASP A 455 -5.82 14.06 -22.37
C ASP A 455 -5.44 13.65 -20.95
N GLN A 456 -5.71 14.51 -19.97
CA GLN A 456 -5.39 14.27 -18.56
C GLN A 456 -6.66 14.04 -17.72
N PHE A 457 -6.61 13.04 -16.85
CA PHE A 457 -7.67 12.69 -15.90
C PHE A 457 -7.11 12.46 -14.51
N GLU A 458 -7.99 12.48 -13.51
CA GLU A 458 -7.68 12.11 -12.13
C GLU A 458 -8.57 10.96 -11.69
N ALA A 459 -8.02 10.02 -10.91
CA ALA A 459 -8.78 8.92 -10.34
C ALA A 459 -8.26 8.52 -8.95
N ASP A 460 -9.18 8.23 -8.04
CA ASP A 460 -8.85 7.62 -6.75
C ASP A 460 -8.81 6.10 -6.88
N ILE A 461 -7.63 5.52 -6.67
CA ILE A 461 -7.37 4.08 -6.82
C ILE A 461 -6.88 3.53 -5.49
N TYR A 462 -7.48 2.43 -5.02
CA TYR A 462 -6.99 1.74 -3.83
C TYR A 462 -5.59 1.18 -4.02
N ASP A 463 -4.93 0.86 -2.91
CA ASP A 463 -3.61 0.28 -2.96
C ASP A 463 -3.64 -1.10 -3.63
N ILE A 464 -3.35 -1.10 -4.92
CA ILE A 464 -3.19 -2.30 -5.74
C ILE A 464 -1.76 -2.84 -5.70
N GLY A 465 -0.87 -2.25 -4.89
CA GLY A 465 0.55 -2.56 -4.86
C GLY A 465 1.26 -2.16 -6.15
N VAL A 466 2.27 -2.92 -6.56
CA VAL A 466 3.03 -2.66 -7.80
C VAL A 466 2.16 -3.00 -9.01
N PRO A 467 1.87 -2.06 -9.93
CA PRO A 467 1.11 -2.34 -11.13
C PRO A 467 1.72 -3.44 -11.99
N SER A 468 0.89 -4.30 -12.57
CA SER A 468 1.30 -5.42 -13.43
C SER A 468 0.74 -5.31 -14.85
N LYS A 469 -0.51 -4.82 -15.00
CA LYS A 469 -1.16 -4.56 -16.28
C LYS A 469 -2.28 -3.52 -16.18
N LEU A 470 -2.65 -2.93 -17.31
CA LEU A 470 -3.80 -2.05 -17.46
C LEU A 470 -4.72 -2.62 -18.54
N ARG A 471 -6.00 -2.77 -18.22
CA ARG A 471 -7.03 -3.07 -19.22
C ARG A 471 -7.73 -1.79 -19.65
N VAL A 472 -7.88 -1.62 -20.95
CA VAL A 472 -8.57 -0.51 -21.59
C VAL A 472 -9.72 -1.07 -22.42
N SER A 473 -10.93 -0.52 -22.28
CA SER A 473 -12.09 -0.91 -23.09
C SER A 473 -12.94 0.28 -23.51
N LEU A 474 -13.62 0.14 -24.65
CA LEU A 474 -14.71 1.04 -25.04
C LEU A 474 -16.07 0.49 -24.56
N HIS A 475 -16.96 1.38 -24.12
CA HIS A 475 -18.30 1.00 -23.67
C HIS A 475 -19.15 0.38 -24.79
N LYS A 476 -20.01 -0.59 -24.43
CA LYS A 476 -20.83 -1.39 -25.37
C LYS A 476 -21.83 -0.57 -26.21
N GLU A 477 -22.16 0.65 -25.83
CA GLU A 477 -23.04 1.54 -26.60
C GLU A 477 -22.32 2.29 -27.73
N SER A 478 -20.99 2.15 -27.81
CA SER A 478 -20.14 2.83 -28.79
C SER A 478 -19.68 1.88 -29.91
N LEU A 479 -20.56 0.98 -30.36
CA LEU A 479 -20.25 -0.11 -31.32
C LEU A 479 -19.69 0.35 -32.67
N SER A 480 -19.89 1.62 -33.05
CA SER A 480 -19.34 2.23 -34.28
C SER A 480 -18.05 3.02 -34.06
N ALA A 481 -17.58 3.14 -32.81
CA ALA A 481 -16.40 3.92 -32.49
C ALA A 481 -15.12 3.13 -32.79
N SER A 482 -14.16 3.82 -33.40
CA SER A 482 -12.80 3.35 -33.58
C SER A 482 -11.88 4.30 -32.84
N TRP A 483 -10.91 3.76 -32.10
CA TRP A 483 -9.94 4.56 -31.37
C TRP A 483 -8.55 3.96 -31.57
N HIS A 484 -7.56 4.74 -32.00
CA HIS A 484 -6.18 4.27 -31.99
C HIS A 484 -5.44 4.85 -30.79
N LEU A 485 -5.23 4.01 -29.78
CA LEU A 485 -4.53 4.38 -28.56
C LEU A 485 -3.02 4.19 -28.74
N ASP A 486 -2.23 5.23 -28.50
CA ASP A 486 -0.76 5.14 -28.49
C ASP A 486 -0.29 4.49 -27.18
N ARG A 487 -0.50 5.18 -26.06
CA ARG A 487 -0.13 4.72 -24.72
C ARG A 487 -0.92 5.44 -23.64
N ILE A 488 -0.88 4.91 -22.43
CA ILE A 488 -1.39 5.56 -21.21
C ILE A 488 -0.24 5.67 -20.22
N GLU A 489 -0.12 6.82 -19.57
CA GLU A 489 0.80 7.03 -18.45
C GLU A 489 -0.02 7.29 -17.20
N MET A 490 0.35 6.68 -16.07
CA MET A 490 -0.35 6.85 -14.79
C MET A 490 0.66 7.15 -13.70
N LYS A 491 0.42 8.21 -12.90
CA LYS A 491 1.28 8.59 -11.77
C LYS A 491 0.51 8.55 -10.47
N ASN A 492 1.02 7.78 -9.52
CA ASN A 492 0.53 7.79 -8.15
C ASN A 492 0.96 9.11 -7.51
N LEU A 493 0.02 9.93 -7.05
CA LEU A 493 0.36 11.24 -6.48
C LEU A 493 0.92 11.16 -5.07
N LYS A 494 0.69 10.05 -4.35
CA LYS A 494 1.24 9.80 -3.02
C LYS A 494 2.69 9.31 -3.08
N THR A 495 2.99 8.35 -3.96
CA THR A 495 4.34 7.78 -4.08
C THR A 495 5.21 8.48 -5.13
N HIS A 496 4.59 9.35 -5.94
CA HIS A 496 5.17 9.99 -7.13
C HIS A 496 5.72 9.03 -8.20
N GLN A 497 5.46 7.71 -8.07
CA GLN A 497 5.84 6.71 -9.06
C GLN A 497 4.95 6.81 -10.29
N GLN A 498 5.58 6.74 -11.46
CA GLN A 498 4.91 6.82 -12.76
C GLN A 498 5.09 5.50 -13.51
N TYR A 499 4.00 5.04 -14.11
CA TYR A 499 3.92 3.81 -14.87
C TYR A 499 3.42 4.12 -16.29
N THR A 500 3.95 3.38 -17.26
CA THR A 500 3.63 3.52 -18.68
C THR A 500 3.04 2.23 -19.21
N PHE A 501 2.04 2.37 -20.07
CA PHE A 501 1.28 1.28 -20.68
C PHE A 501 1.21 1.51 -22.19
N HIS A 502 2.05 0.81 -22.95
CA HIS A 502 2.11 0.93 -24.41
C HIS A 502 1.00 0.11 -25.08
N CYS A 503 0.27 0.72 -26.03
CA CYS A 503 -0.77 0.05 -26.80
C CYS A 503 -0.44 -0.01 -28.30
N GLY A 504 -0.36 1.15 -28.96
CA GLY A 504 -0.04 1.26 -30.39
C GLY A 504 -1.03 0.56 -31.33
N ARG A 505 -2.27 0.28 -30.90
CA ARG A 505 -3.26 -0.51 -31.65
C ARG A 505 -4.65 0.12 -31.65
N TRP A 506 -5.49 -0.35 -32.57
CA TRP A 506 -6.88 0.07 -32.65
C TRP A 506 -7.73 -0.63 -31.58
N LEU A 507 -8.68 0.09 -30.98
CA LEU A 507 -9.83 -0.43 -30.27
C LEU A 507 -11.04 -0.16 -31.16
N SER A 508 -11.42 -1.13 -31.99
CA SER A 508 -12.44 -0.96 -33.04
C SER A 508 -13.12 -2.28 -33.36
N LYS A 509 -14.36 -2.24 -33.84
CA LYS A 509 -15.07 -3.41 -34.41
C LYS A 509 -14.83 -3.59 -35.91
N THR A 510 -14.25 -2.61 -36.58
CA THR A 510 -14.05 -2.62 -38.04
C THR A 510 -12.59 -2.67 -38.45
N GLU A 511 -11.68 -2.18 -37.60
CA GLU A 511 -10.24 -2.14 -37.84
C GLU A 511 -9.50 -3.23 -37.04
N ASP A 512 -8.26 -3.51 -37.46
CA ASP A 512 -7.33 -4.40 -36.75
C ASP A 512 -7.92 -5.81 -36.51
N ASP A 513 -7.94 -6.30 -35.26
CA ASP A 513 -8.50 -7.61 -34.89
C ASP A 513 -9.97 -7.55 -34.46
N LYS A 514 -10.65 -6.42 -34.71
CA LYS A 514 -12.05 -6.19 -34.36
C LYS A 514 -12.36 -6.26 -32.86
N GLN A 515 -11.35 -6.09 -32.01
CA GLN A 515 -11.51 -5.99 -30.56
C GLN A 515 -11.56 -4.55 -30.09
N ILE A 516 -12.44 -4.28 -29.12
CA ILE A 516 -12.58 -2.97 -28.45
C ILE A 516 -12.00 -2.97 -27.03
N ILE A 517 -11.17 -3.98 -26.71
CA ILE A 517 -10.57 -4.18 -25.39
C ILE A 517 -9.10 -4.58 -25.56
N ARG A 518 -8.20 -3.89 -24.86
CA ARG A 518 -6.76 -4.17 -24.82
C ARG A 518 -6.28 -4.39 -23.39
N GLU A 519 -5.32 -5.29 -23.22
CA GLU A 519 -4.54 -5.39 -21.99
C GLU A 519 -3.09 -5.01 -22.28
N LEU A 520 -2.57 -4.11 -21.46
CA LEU A 520 -1.29 -3.46 -21.65
C LEU A 520 -0.40 -3.83 -20.46
N PRO A 521 0.77 -4.45 -20.68
CA PRO A 521 1.74 -4.68 -19.61
C PRO A 521 2.16 -3.37 -18.95
N ALA A 522 2.37 -3.39 -17.64
CA ALA A 522 2.90 -2.24 -16.90
C ALA A 522 4.42 -2.13 -17.09
N GLU A 523 4.92 -0.91 -17.26
CA GLU A 523 6.33 -0.56 -17.19
C GLU A 523 6.52 0.57 -16.18
N GLY A 524 7.55 0.49 -15.33
CA GLY A 524 7.80 1.52 -14.32
C GLY A 524 8.54 1.02 -13.07
N PRO A 525 8.61 1.84 -12.01
CA PRO A 525 9.32 1.51 -10.78
C PRO A 525 8.80 0.21 -10.12
N GLY A 526 9.71 -0.69 -9.77
CA GLY A 526 9.38 -1.99 -9.17
C GLY A 526 9.08 -3.11 -10.18
N ILE A 527 9.19 -2.83 -11.49
CA ILE A 527 8.97 -3.81 -12.56
C ILE A 527 10.29 -4.03 -13.31
N SER A 528 10.95 -5.16 -13.05
CA SER A 528 12.22 -5.50 -13.72
C SER A 528 12.02 -6.05 -15.14
N ARG A 529 10.90 -6.74 -15.37
CA ARG A 529 10.49 -7.27 -16.68
C ARG A 529 8.98 -7.19 -16.82
N SER A 530 8.51 -6.53 -17.88
CA SER A 530 7.08 -6.46 -18.20
C SER A 530 6.54 -7.84 -18.57
N LEU A 531 5.28 -8.10 -18.19
CA LEU A 531 4.61 -9.36 -18.49
C LEU A 531 4.35 -9.46 -20.01
N PRO A 532 4.54 -10.64 -20.64
CA PRO A 532 4.27 -10.79 -22.06
C PRO A 532 2.76 -10.80 -22.34
N ILE A 533 2.38 -10.30 -23.51
CA ILE A 533 1.05 -10.52 -24.09
C ILE A 533 1.04 -11.90 -24.75
N VAL A 534 0.03 -12.71 -24.45
CA VAL A 534 -0.10 -14.09 -24.95
C VAL A 534 -1.50 -14.31 -25.53
N GLN A 535 -1.61 -15.31 -26.41
CA GLN A 535 -2.88 -15.75 -26.98
C GLN A 535 -3.39 -17.01 -26.28
N TYR A 536 -4.62 -16.95 -25.78
CA TYR A 536 -5.36 -18.07 -25.22
C TYR A 536 -6.35 -18.59 -26.24
N ILE A 537 -6.27 -19.86 -26.58
CA ILE A 537 -7.24 -20.56 -27.42
C ILE A 537 -8.29 -21.18 -26.50
N VAL A 538 -9.54 -20.72 -26.62
CA VAL A 538 -10.68 -21.18 -25.84
C VAL A 538 -11.56 -22.07 -26.70
N ASP A 539 -11.56 -23.37 -26.42
CA ASP A 539 -12.44 -24.35 -27.06
C ASP A 539 -13.69 -24.55 -26.22
N VAL A 540 -14.85 -24.19 -26.76
CA VAL A 540 -16.14 -24.31 -26.10
C VAL A 540 -16.89 -25.51 -26.69
N TYR A 541 -17.30 -26.44 -25.83
CA TYR A 541 -18.02 -27.66 -26.24
C TYR A 541 -19.50 -27.52 -25.88
N THR A 542 -20.36 -27.41 -26.88
CA THR A 542 -21.82 -27.47 -26.69
C THR A 542 -22.26 -28.94 -26.58
N GLY A 543 -23.21 -29.22 -25.68
CA GLY A 543 -23.71 -30.57 -25.45
C GLY A 543 -24.50 -31.16 -26.62
N ASN A 544 -24.75 -32.47 -26.55
CA ASN A 544 -25.50 -33.23 -27.56
C ASN A 544 -26.98 -33.45 -27.17
N GLN A 545 -27.50 -32.69 -26.22
CA GLN A 545 -28.91 -32.74 -25.82
C GLN A 545 -29.79 -32.09 -26.90
N THR A 546 -31.08 -32.48 -26.96
CA THR A 546 -32.04 -31.82 -27.86
C THR A 546 -32.22 -30.36 -27.46
N GLY A 547 -32.03 -29.44 -28.40
CA GLY A 547 -32.09 -27.99 -28.13
C GLY A 547 -30.87 -27.42 -27.40
N ALA A 548 -29.72 -28.13 -27.40
CA ALA A 548 -28.53 -27.70 -26.67
C ALA A 548 -27.84 -26.44 -27.22
N GLY A 549 -28.07 -26.09 -28.49
CA GLY A 549 -27.44 -24.92 -29.13
C GLY A 549 -28.08 -23.60 -28.73
N THR A 550 -27.37 -22.49 -28.94
CA THR A 550 -27.85 -21.15 -28.54
C THR A 550 -27.60 -20.08 -29.59
N ASP A 551 -28.60 -19.23 -29.78
CA ASP A 551 -28.51 -18.02 -30.60
C ASP A 551 -27.97 -16.81 -29.82
N ALA A 552 -27.79 -16.95 -28.49
CA ALA A 552 -27.42 -15.85 -27.61
C ALA A 552 -25.93 -15.49 -27.73
N ASN A 553 -25.56 -14.26 -27.38
CA ASN A 553 -24.17 -13.85 -27.44
C ASN A 553 -23.40 -14.42 -26.23
N VAL A 554 -22.57 -15.43 -26.48
CA VAL A 554 -21.75 -16.09 -25.45
C VAL A 554 -20.51 -15.26 -25.14
N PHE A 555 -20.19 -15.12 -23.85
CA PHE A 555 -19.01 -14.43 -23.35
C PHE A 555 -18.28 -15.26 -22.30
N ILE A 556 -17.00 -14.98 -22.11
CA ILE A 556 -16.13 -15.61 -21.11
C ILE A 556 -15.25 -14.59 -20.39
N ASN A 557 -14.95 -14.79 -19.12
CA ASN A 557 -13.88 -14.15 -18.39
C ASN A 557 -12.95 -15.21 -17.81
N ILE A 558 -11.65 -15.12 -18.07
CA ILE A 558 -10.64 -16.08 -17.63
C ILE A 558 -9.85 -15.47 -16.47
N TYR A 559 -9.67 -16.23 -15.40
CA TYR A 559 -8.96 -15.79 -14.19
C TYR A 559 -7.70 -16.64 -13.96
N GLY A 560 -6.57 -15.98 -13.71
CA GLY A 560 -5.34 -16.62 -13.28
C GLY A 560 -4.62 -15.84 -12.18
N ASP A 561 -3.41 -16.28 -11.83
CA ASP A 561 -2.66 -15.71 -10.70
C ASP A 561 -2.31 -14.22 -10.89
N TYR A 562 -2.17 -13.73 -12.13
CA TYR A 562 -1.89 -12.32 -12.45
C TYR A 562 -3.15 -11.50 -12.83
N GLY A 563 -4.33 -11.94 -12.41
CA GLY A 563 -5.59 -11.24 -12.60
C GLY A 563 -6.52 -11.92 -13.61
N ASP A 564 -7.37 -11.14 -14.26
CA ASP A 564 -8.40 -11.65 -15.17
C ASP A 564 -8.35 -10.99 -16.55
N THR A 565 -8.93 -11.64 -17.55
CA THR A 565 -9.02 -11.11 -18.93
C THR A 565 -10.11 -10.06 -19.12
N GLY A 566 -11.02 -9.98 -18.16
CA GLY A 566 -12.31 -9.30 -18.32
C GLY A 566 -13.25 -10.10 -19.18
N VAL A 567 -14.47 -9.61 -19.29
CA VAL A 567 -15.50 -10.24 -20.12
C VAL A 567 -15.12 -10.06 -21.60
N ARG A 568 -14.89 -11.18 -22.29
CA ARG A 568 -14.59 -11.30 -23.71
C ARG A 568 -15.78 -11.94 -24.42
N LEU A 569 -16.28 -11.27 -25.45
CA LEU A 569 -17.38 -11.80 -26.26
C LEU A 569 -16.82 -12.78 -27.31
N LEU A 570 -17.44 -13.95 -27.43
CA LEU A 570 -16.99 -15.03 -28.31
C LEU A 570 -17.67 -14.92 -29.69
N GLU A 571 -17.35 -13.84 -30.42
CA GLU A 571 -18.03 -13.48 -31.67
C GLU A 571 -17.51 -14.23 -32.91
N TYR A 572 -16.19 -14.42 -32.99
CA TYR A 572 -15.49 -14.91 -34.18
C TYR A 572 -14.81 -16.25 -33.89
N SER A 573 -15.51 -17.35 -34.18
CA SER A 573 -14.97 -18.71 -34.09
C SER A 573 -13.96 -18.96 -35.21
N LEU A 574 -12.90 -19.71 -34.90
CA LEU A 574 -11.84 -20.04 -35.86
C LEU A 574 -12.31 -21.05 -36.92
N GLN A 575 -13.27 -21.90 -36.58
CA GLN A 575 -13.70 -23.00 -37.44
C GLN A 575 -15.11 -22.82 -38.00
N ASN A 576 -16.02 -22.22 -37.23
CA ASN A 576 -17.44 -22.25 -37.57
C ASN A 576 -18.03 -20.84 -37.70
N LYS A 577 -18.83 -20.63 -38.76
CA LYS A 577 -19.56 -19.38 -38.96
C LYS A 577 -20.78 -19.29 -38.03
N ASP A 578 -21.51 -20.40 -37.94
CA ASP A 578 -22.60 -20.61 -37.00
C ASP A 578 -22.05 -21.33 -35.76
N LYS A 579 -22.25 -20.74 -34.59
CA LYS A 579 -21.48 -21.05 -33.38
C LYS A 579 -22.40 -21.64 -32.33
N PHE A 580 -21.83 -22.45 -31.44
CA PHE A 580 -22.50 -23.01 -30.29
C PHE A 580 -23.68 -23.91 -30.63
N GLU A 581 -23.66 -24.57 -31.77
CA GLU A 581 -24.65 -25.56 -32.18
C GLU A 581 -24.55 -26.85 -31.38
N LYS A 582 -25.63 -27.63 -31.38
CA LYS A 582 -25.68 -28.94 -30.71
C LYS A 582 -24.50 -29.82 -31.15
N ASN A 583 -23.76 -30.36 -30.19
CA ASN A 583 -22.59 -31.23 -30.39
C ASN A 583 -21.44 -30.57 -31.16
N GLN A 584 -21.38 -29.24 -31.18
CA GLN A 584 -20.32 -28.47 -31.82
C GLN A 584 -19.19 -28.12 -30.85
N VAL A 585 -17.99 -27.92 -31.41
CA VAL A 585 -16.85 -27.31 -30.73
C VAL A 585 -16.48 -26.04 -31.47
N ASP A 586 -16.39 -24.93 -30.75
CA ASP A 586 -16.02 -23.63 -31.27
C ASP A 586 -14.77 -23.11 -30.56
N SER A 587 -13.73 -22.79 -31.34
CA SER A 587 -12.50 -22.20 -30.80
C SER A 587 -12.43 -20.69 -31.01
N PHE A 588 -11.95 -19.98 -30.00
CA PHE A 588 -11.77 -18.52 -30.02
C PHE A 588 -10.38 -18.14 -29.54
N ILE A 589 -9.82 -17.06 -30.08
CA ILE A 589 -8.55 -16.49 -29.63
C ILE A 589 -8.83 -15.30 -28.72
N ILE A 590 -8.26 -15.32 -27.51
CA ILE A 590 -8.26 -14.20 -26.58
C ILE A 590 -6.81 -13.78 -26.35
N GLU A 591 -6.46 -12.59 -26.82
CA GLU A 591 -5.20 -11.94 -26.51
C GLU A 591 -5.29 -11.21 -25.16
N ALA A 592 -4.41 -11.55 -24.22
CA ALA A 592 -4.36 -10.97 -22.89
C ALA A 592 -2.94 -10.96 -22.33
N VAL A 593 -2.68 -10.14 -21.31
CA VAL A 593 -1.39 -10.22 -20.60
C VAL A 593 -1.33 -11.52 -19.81
N PHE A 594 -0.17 -12.19 -19.85
CA PHE A 594 0.06 -13.52 -19.27
C PHE A 594 -0.52 -13.67 -17.86
N LEU A 595 -1.41 -14.65 -17.69
CA LEU A 595 -2.16 -14.90 -16.45
C LEU A 595 -1.49 -15.91 -15.51
N LYS A 596 -0.35 -16.50 -15.90
CA LYS A 596 0.29 -17.62 -15.21
C LYS A 596 -0.66 -18.83 -15.11
N GLN A 597 -1.00 -19.32 -13.92
CA GLN A 597 -1.87 -20.47 -13.78
C GLN A 597 -3.35 -20.05 -13.88
N ILE A 598 -4.10 -20.61 -14.83
CA ILE A 598 -5.54 -20.38 -14.95
C ILE A 598 -6.27 -21.16 -13.85
N ARG A 599 -7.05 -20.44 -13.03
CA ARG A 599 -7.73 -20.99 -11.84
C ARG A 599 -9.20 -21.28 -12.11
N LYS A 600 -9.88 -20.34 -12.75
CA LYS A 600 -11.33 -20.37 -12.98
C LYS A 600 -11.72 -19.58 -14.22
N ILE A 601 -12.94 -19.84 -14.69
CA ILE A 601 -13.59 -19.07 -15.75
C ILE A 601 -14.99 -18.68 -15.32
N GLN A 602 -15.49 -17.57 -15.84
CA GLN A 602 -16.90 -17.25 -15.82
C GLN A 602 -17.39 -17.24 -17.27
N ILE A 603 -18.35 -18.10 -17.60
CA ILE A 603 -18.89 -18.23 -18.96
C ILE A 603 -20.40 -18.11 -18.92
N GLY A 604 -20.98 -17.44 -19.91
CA GLY A 604 -22.42 -17.25 -19.99
C GLY A 604 -22.86 -16.59 -21.27
N HIS A 605 -24.15 -16.26 -21.35
CA HIS A 605 -24.74 -15.56 -22.48
C HIS A 605 -25.70 -14.47 -22.03
N ASP A 606 -26.11 -13.60 -22.95
CA ASP A 606 -26.93 -12.41 -22.67
C ASP A 606 -28.45 -12.67 -22.71
N GLY A 607 -28.88 -13.92 -22.90
CA GLY A 607 -30.27 -14.31 -22.99
C GLY A 607 -31.00 -13.82 -24.25
N THR A 608 -30.28 -13.28 -25.24
CA THR A 608 -30.89 -12.85 -26.51
C THR A 608 -31.13 -14.02 -27.47
N GLY A 609 -31.93 -13.80 -28.52
CA GLY A 609 -32.27 -14.83 -29.51
C GLY A 609 -33.53 -15.64 -29.17
N LYS A 610 -34.06 -16.37 -30.16
CA LYS A 610 -35.32 -17.13 -30.03
C LYS A 610 -35.12 -18.43 -29.24
N HIS A 611 -33.92 -19.01 -29.30
CA HIS A 611 -33.52 -20.18 -28.53
C HIS A 611 -32.27 -19.82 -27.71
N SER A 612 -32.44 -19.00 -26.69
CA SER A 612 -31.32 -18.51 -25.88
C SER A 612 -30.76 -19.57 -24.92
N GLY A 613 -31.54 -20.60 -24.58
CA GLY A 613 -31.12 -21.65 -23.65
C GLY A 613 -29.98 -22.49 -24.24
N TRP A 614 -28.93 -22.69 -23.45
CA TRP A 614 -27.69 -23.32 -23.93
C TRP A 614 -27.27 -24.47 -23.03
N PHE A 615 -26.94 -25.65 -23.58
CA PHE A 615 -26.30 -26.70 -22.79
C PHE A 615 -24.79 -26.67 -23.00
N LEU A 616 -24.05 -26.18 -22.00
CA LEU A 616 -22.60 -26.17 -22.01
C LEU A 616 -22.06 -27.49 -21.44
N ASN A 617 -21.27 -28.23 -22.22
CA ASN A 617 -20.59 -29.44 -21.77
C ASN A 617 -19.33 -29.09 -20.99
N LYS A 618 -18.35 -28.47 -21.65
CA LYS A 618 -17.06 -28.09 -21.05
C LYS A 618 -16.39 -26.96 -21.84
N VAL A 619 -15.40 -26.33 -21.23
CA VAL A 619 -14.50 -25.38 -21.87
C VAL A 619 -13.07 -25.86 -21.67
N VAL A 620 -12.26 -25.82 -22.72
CA VAL A 620 -10.83 -26.16 -22.66
C VAL A 620 -10.04 -24.92 -23.07
N ILE A 621 -9.07 -24.51 -22.26
CA ILE A 621 -8.22 -23.35 -22.55
C ILE A 621 -6.78 -23.81 -22.74
N ARG A 622 -6.19 -23.39 -23.86
CA ARG A 622 -4.79 -23.64 -24.23
C ARG A 622 -4.06 -22.32 -24.40
N GLN A 623 -2.80 -22.27 -24.00
CA GLN A 623 -1.90 -21.18 -24.38
C GLN A 623 -1.15 -21.58 -25.64
N ASP A 624 -0.87 -20.63 -26.53
CA ASP A 624 -0.18 -20.89 -27.81
C ASP A 624 1.29 -21.36 -27.68
N ASP A 625 1.80 -21.47 -26.45
CA ASP A 625 3.14 -21.98 -26.12
C ASP A 625 3.07 -23.47 -25.72
N GLN A 626 3.87 -24.32 -26.38
CA GLN A 626 3.86 -25.79 -26.25
C GLN A 626 4.26 -26.30 -24.85
N HIS A 627 4.67 -25.42 -23.95
CA HIS A 627 5.08 -25.75 -22.58
C HIS A 627 3.94 -25.76 -21.55
N PHE A 628 2.70 -25.39 -21.91
CA PHE A 628 1.56 -25.37 -20.99
C PHE A 628 0.49 -26.41 -21.35
N GLU A 629 0.14 -27.23 -20.36
CA GLU A 629 -0.95 -28.20 -20.50
C GLU A 629 -2.33 -27.52 -20.59
N PRO A 630 -3.27 -28.03 -21.43
CA PRO A 630 -4.63 -27.53 -21.51
C PRO A 630 -5.36 -27.62 -20.16
N VAL A 631 -6.06 -26.55 -19.79
CA VAL A 631 -6.91 -26.51 -18.60
C VAL A 631 -8.36 -26.75 -18.99
N THR A 632 -9.01 -27.74 -18.35
CA THR A 632 -10.40 -28.11 -18.64
C THR A 632 -11.34 -27.69 -17.51
N PHE A 633 -12.47 -27.08 -17.90
CA PHE A 633 -13.56 -26.65 -17.03
C PHE A 633 -14.83 -27.39 -17.42
N ILE A 634 -15.28 -28.32 -16.58
CA ILE A 634 -16.49 -29.12 -16.84
C ILE A 634 -17.72 -28.37 -16.33
N CYS A 635 -18.77 -28.29 -17.16
CA CYS A 635 -20.05 -27.68 -16.82
C CYS A 635 -21.16 -28.74 -16.78
N ASN A 636 -21.48 -29.36 -17.92
CA ASN A 636 -22.56 -30.35 -18.11
C ASN A 636 -23.93 -29.89 -17.59
N ARG A 637 -24.30 -28.63 -17.83
CA ARG A 637 -25.53 -28.01 -17.29
C ARG A 637 -26.17 -27.10 -18.32
N TRP A 638 -27.47 -26.86 -18.17
CA TRP A 638 -28.16 -25.82 -18.92
C TRP A 638 -27.80 -24.44 -18.34
N LEU A 639 -27.55 -23.50 -19.24
CA LEU A 639 -27.50 -22.07 -19.01
C LEU A 639 -28.74 -21.50 -19.69
N ALA A 640 -29.85 -21.45 -18.95
CA ALA A 640 -31.15 -21.07 -19.48
C ALA A 640 -32.05 -20.59 -18.33
N VAL A 641 -32.88 -19.58 -18.58
CA VAL A 641 -33.78 -19.03 -17.55
C VAL A 641 -34.94 -19.97 -17.24
N ASP A 642 -35.33 -20.79 -18.22
CA ASP A 642 -36.47 -21.72 -18.19
C ASP A 642 -36.07 -23.18 -17.97
N GLN A 643 -34.78 -23.50 -17.85
CA GLN A 643 -34.28 -24.86 -17.61
C GLN A 643 -33.29 -24.93 -16.45
N ASP A 644 -33.13 -26.13 -15.89
CA ASP A 644 -32.20 -26.44 -14.81
C ASP A 644 -32.35 -25.52 -13.58
N ASP A 645 -31.37 -24.65 -13.29
CA ASP A 645 -31.39 -23.72 -12.13
C ASP A 645 -31.72 -22.27 -12.50
N GLY A 646 -32.13 -22.00 -13.74
CA GLY A 646 -32.53 -20.67 -14.21
C GLY A 646 -31.36 -19.70 -14.45
N GLN A 647 -30.10 -20.14 -14.30
CA GLN A 647 -28.92 -19.30 -14.48
C GLN A 647 -28.43 -19.31 -15.92
N ILE A 648 -28.01 -18.16 -16.44
CA ILE A 648 -27.46 -18.00 -17.80
C ILE A 648 -25.95 -17.70 -17.82
N VAL A 649 -25.33 -17.65 -16.63
CA VAL A 649 -23.89 -17.43 -16.42
C VAL A 649 -23.44 -18.41 -15.34
N ARG A 650 -22.26 -19.01 -15.51
CA ARG A 650 -21.65 -19.91 -14.53
C ARG A 650 -20.19 -19.57 -14.28
N GLU A 651 -19.77 -19.68 -13.04
CA GLU A 651 -18.36 -19.73 -12.65
C GLU A 651 -17.92 -21.20 -12.57
N LEU A 652 -16.87 -21.57 -13.31
CA LEU A 652 -16.34 -22.91 -13.37
C LEU A 652 -14.88 -22.90 -12.91
N THR A 653 -14.50 -23.83 -12.04
CA THR A 653 -13.12 -23.99 -11.57
C THR A 653 -12.45 -25.18 -12.24
N SER A 654 -11.12 -25.12 -12.41
CA SER A 654 -10.36 -26.18 -13.08
C SER A 654 -10.55 -27.51 -12.36
N THR A 655 -10.78 -28.59 -13.11
CA THR A 655 -10.89 -29.95 -12.54
C THR A 655 -9.57 -30.50 -12.03
N GLN A 656 -8.46 -29.78 -12.22
CA GLN A 656 -7.13 -30.23 -11.81
C GLN A 656 -6.82 -30.05 -10.31
N ASN A 657 -7.73 -29.49 -9.50
CA ASN A 657 -7.57 -29.47 -8.03
C ASN A 657 -8.93 -29.35 -7.33
N LEU A 658 -9.56 -30.47 -6.96
CA LEU A 658 -10.78 -30.48 -6.14
C LEU A 658 -10.47 -30.95 -4.72
N ASN A 659 -10.05 -30.02 -3.85
CA ASN A 659 -10.31 -30.16 -2.41
C ASN A 659 -11.51 -29.26 -2.09
N LYS A 660 -12.70 -29.85 -2.04
CA LYS A 660 -13.89 -29.17 -1.51
C LYS A 660 -13.73 -29.02 0.00
N THR A 661 -14.05 -27.84 0.50
CA THR A 661 -14.06 -27.48 1.91
C THR A 661 -15.50 -27.43 2.42
N THR A 662 -15.70 -27.97 3.62
CA THR A 662 -16.99 -27.96 4.31
C THR A 662 -17.15 -26.66 5.12
N TYR A 663 -18.33 -26.06 5.03
CA TYR A 663 -18.73 -24.87 5.77
C TYR A 663 -19.98 -25.20 6.58
N ASN A 664 -19.88 -25.15 7.90
CA ASN A 664 -21.02 -25.36 8.79
C ASN A 664 -21.58 -24.00 9.20
N ILE A 665 -22.78 -23.70 8.74
CA ILE A 665 -23.46 -22.42 8.93
C ILE A 665 -24.53 -22.59 10.00
N LYS A 666 -24.57 -21.70 10.98
CA LYS A 666 -25.64 -21.59 11.97
C LYS A 666 -26.27 -20.22 11.87
N ILE A 667 -27.59 -20.16 11.92
CA ILE A 667 -28.35 -18.91 11.82
C ILE A 667 -29.30 -18.83 12.99
N LYS A 668 -29.24 -17.72 13.74
CA LYS A 668 -30.15 -17.44 14.84
C LYS A 668 -31.19 -16.41 14.40
N THR A 669 -32.45 -16.82 14.43
CA THR A 669 -33.58 -15.89 14.36
C THR A 669 -33.83 -15.30 15.75
N GLY A 670 -34.10 -13.99 15.82
CA GLY A 670 -34.33 -13.32 17.10
C GLY A 670 -35.58 -13.81 17.82
N ASP A 671 -35.60 -13.62 19.14
CA ASP A 671 -36.74 -14.00 19.99
C ASP A 671 -37.62 -12.78 20.31
N ILE A 672 -38.06 -12.07 19.27
CA ILE A 672 -39.01 -10.97 19.38
C ILE A 672 -40.32 -11.29 18.67
N PHE A 673 -41.39 -10.57 18.98
CA PHE A 673 -42.70 -10.79 18.39
C PHE A 673 -42.63 -10.75 16.85
N GLN A 674 -43.12 -11.81 16.19
CA GLN A 674 -43.11 -12.01 14.73
C GLN A 674 -41.73 -12.06 14.04
N ALA A 675 -40.66 -12.38 14.78
CA ALA A 675 -39.31 -12.43 14.22
C ALA A 675 -39.09 -13.48 13.11
N GLY A 676 -39.93 -14.51 13.02
CA GLY A 676 -39.74 -15.63 12.08
C GLY A 676 -40.17 -15.29 10.65
N THR A 677 -39.63 -16.02 9.67
CA THR A 677 -39.94 -15.79 8.24
C THR A 677 -40.30 -17.05 7.50
N ASP A 678 -41.32 -16.95 6.64
CA ASP A 678 -41.67 -18.02 5.71
C ASP A 678 -40.93 -17.91 4.37
N ALA A 679 -40.27 -16.78 4.11
CA ALA A 679 -39.65 -16.46 2.82
C ALA A 679 -38.44 -17.36 2.52
N ASP A 680 -38.11 -17.55 1.24
CA ASP A 680 -36.93 -18.34 0.88
C ASP A 680 -35.66 -17.54 1.20
N VAL A 681 -34.91 -17.99 2.22
CA VAL A 681 -33.66 -17.39 2.66
C VAL A 681 -32.49 -17.89 1.82
N HIS A 682 -31.57 -16.99 1.48
CA HIS A 682 -30.34 -17.29 0.75
C HIS A 682 -29.12 -16.62 1.36
N LEU A 683 -27.97 -17.27 1.25
CA LEU A 683 -26.67 -16.79 1.72
C LEU A 683 -25.65 -16.79 0.59
N LYS A 684 -24.84 -15.75 0.47
CA LYS A 684 -23.66 -15.71 -0.40
C LYS A 684 -22.44 -15.36 0.43
N ILE A 685 -21.36 -16.10 0.27
CA ILE A 685 -20.13 -15.94 1.05
C ILE A 685 -19.03 -15.41 0.14
N PHE A 686 -18.30 -14.40 0.61
CA PHE A 686 -17.17 -13.79 -0.09
C PHE A 686 -15.88 -14.06 0.66
N GLY A 687 -14.86 -14.57 -0.03
CA GLY A 687 -13.56 -14.88 0.55
C GLY A 687 -12.40 -14.51 -0.36
N GLU A 688 -11.21 -14.45 0.23
CA GLU A 688 -9.95 -14.06 -0.42
C GLU A 688 -9.67 -14.83 -1.72
N LYS A 689 -9.99 -16.13 -1.76
CA LYS A 689 -9.72 -17.02 -2.92
C LYS A 689 -10.90 -17.17 -3.87
N GLY A 690 -12.05 -16.61 -3.55
CA GLY A 690 -13.26 -16.75 -4.35
C GLY A 690 -14.54 -16.55 -3.55
N ASN A 691 -15.67 -16.59 -4.25
CA ASN A 691 -17.00 -16.35 -3.66
C ASN A 691 -17.94 -17.49 -4.05
N THR A 692 -18.98 -17.71 -3.26
CA THR A 692 -20.07 -18.62 -3.65
C THR A 692 -21.08 -17.91 -4.56
N ASP A 693 -21.96 -18.68 -5.21
CA ASP A 693 -23.24 -18.15 -5.66
C ASP A 693 -24.21 -17.96 -4.48
N LYS A 694 -25.43 -17.44 -4.74
CA LYS A 694 -26.47 -17.38 -3.71
C LYS A 694 -26.94 -18.81 -3.38
N ILE A 695 -26.54 -19.28 -2.20
CA ILE A 695 -26.88 -20.59 -1.64
C ILE A 695 -28.30 -20.50 -1.07
N PRO A 696 -29.28 -21.25 -1.61
CA PRO A 696 -30.59 -21.36 -0.99
C PRO A 696 -30.48 -22.17 0.31
N LEU A 697 -30.89 -21.59 1.44
CA LEU A 697 -30.82 -22.24 2.74
C LEU A 697 -32.10 -23.04 3.01
N LYS A 698 -32.14 -24.25 2.43
CA LYS A 698 -33.27 -25.18 2.52
C LYS A 698 -32.78 -26.54 3.01
N THR A 699 -33.60 -27.26 3.77
CA THR A 699 -33.29 -28.65 4.14
C THR A 699 -33.87 -29.61 3.11
N ILE A 700 -33.05 -30.55 2.61
CA ILE A 700 -33.46 -31.51 1.57
C ILE A 700 -34.43 -32.58 2.13
N ASN A 701 -34.42 -32.85 3.45
CA ASN A 701 -35.08 -34.02 4.04
C ASN A 701 -35.77 -33.80 5.42
N ASN A 702 -36.28 -32.61 5.75
CA ASN A 702 -36.90 -32.41 7.08
C ASN A 702 -38.21 -31.60 7.01
N THR A 703 -39.21 -32.03 7.77
CA THR A 703 -40.55 -31.40 7.86
C THR A 703 -40.61 -30.24 8.86
N LYS A 704 -39.45 -29.85 9.44
CA LYS A 704 -39.36 -28.78 10.43
C LYS A 704 -39.38 -27.42 9.76
N ALA A 705 -40.25 -26.52 10.25
CA ALA A 705 -40.25 -25.12 9.83
C ALA A 705 -38.90 -24.45 10.21
N LEU A 706 -38.30 -23.76 9.25
CA LEU A 706 -36.99 -23.11 9.37
C LEU A 706 -37.18 -21.63 9.68
N PHE A 707 -36.22 -21.01 10.37
CA PHE A 707 -36.19 -19.58 10.67
C PHE A 707 -37.37 -19.10 11.52
N GLU A 708 -37.89 -19.96 12.40
CA GLU A 708 -38.92 -19.61 13.37
C GLU A 708 -38.39 -18.64 14.44
N ARG A 709 -39.30 -17.92 15.10
CA ARG A 709 -38.94 -17.03 16.21
C ARG A 709 -38.07 -17.77 17.25
N GLY A 710 -36.89 -17.22 17.54
CA GLY A 710 -35.94 -17.78 18.49
C GLY A 710 -35.23 -19.07 18.04
N SER A 711 -35.44 -19.56 16.81
CA SER A 711 -34.78 -20.77 16.32
C SER A 711 -33.29 -20.58 16.06
N ILE A 712 -32.53 -21.68 16.14
CA ILE A 712 -31.20 -21.80 15.54
C ILE A 712 -31.28 -22.88 14.47
N ASP A 713 -30.99 -22.50 13.24
CA ASP A 713 -31.04 -23.37 12.07
C ASP A 713 -29.61 -23.63 11.57
N ASN A 714 -29.28 -24.90 11.33
CA ASN A 714 -27.94 -25.34 10.96
C ASN A 714 -27.94 -25.87 9.52
N PHE A 715 -26.93 -25.49 8.76
CA PHE A 715 -26.71 -25.90 7.38
C PHE A 715 -25.26 -26.34 7.19
N THR A 716 -25.03 -27.33 6.35
CA THR A 716 -23.68 -27.73 5.94
C THR A 716 -23.60 -27.62 4.44
N CYS A 717 -22.60 -26.89 3.95
CA CYS A 717 -22.37 -26.65 2.54
C CYS A 717 -20.94 -27.04 2.16
N GLU A 718 -20.74 -27.53 0.94
CA GLU A 718 -19.42 -27.90 0.44
C GLU A 718 -19.13 -27.18 -0.88
N PHE A 719 -18.05 -26.40 -0.90
CA PHE A 719 -17.57 -25.67 -2.08
C PHE A 719 -16.04 -25.57 -2.04
N ASN A 720 -15.42 -24.96 -3.04
CA ASN A 720 -13.96 -24.78 -3.04
C ASN A 720 -13.51 -23.92 -1.85
N ASP A 721 -12.29 -24.14 -1.37
CA ASP A 721 -11.66 -23.31 -0.34
C ASP A 721 -11.68 -21.82 -0.77
N LEU A 722 -12.50 -21.01 -0.10
CA LEU A 722 -12.64 -19.57 -0.33
C LEU A 722 -11.56 -18.74 0.38
N GLY A 723 -10.66 -19.36 1.14
CA GLY A 723 -9.69 -18.66 1.98
C GLY A 723 -10.37 -17.93 3.13
N LYS A 724 -9.75 -16.83 3.57
CA LYS A 724 -10.28 -16.00 4.65
C LYS A 724 -11.60 -15.35 4.21
N ILE A 725 -12.65 -15.46 5.02
CA ILE A 725 -13.96 -14.86 4.71
C ILE A 725 -13.89 -13.34 4.95
N GLU A 726 -14.26 -12.57 3.93
CA GLU A 726 -14.25 -11.11 3.94
C GLU A 726 -15.59 -10.52 4.37
N HIS A 727 -16.69 -11.00 3.79
CA HIS A 727 -18.07 -10.59 4.09
C HIS A 727 -19.08 -11.62 3.58
N ILE A 728 -20.34 -11.48 4.00
CA ILE A 728 -21.46 -12.31 3.55
C ILE A 728 -22.64 -11.45 3.13
N LEU A 729 -23.43 -11.93 2.17
CA LEU A 729 -24.71 -11.36 1.81
C LEU A 729 -25.82 -12.34 2.22
N ILE A 730 -26.63 -11.95 3.20
CA ILE A 730 -27.78 -12.72 3.69
C ILE A 730 -29.08 -12.01 3.32
N GLY A 731 -30.11 -12.75 2.92
CA GLY A 731 -31.43 -12.17 2.72
C GLY A 731 -32.47 -13.18 2.28
N HIS A 732 -33.62 -12.68 1.83
CA HIS A 732 -34.75 -13.52 1.42
C HIS A 732 -35.49 -12.94 0.21
N ASN A 733 -36.36 -13.75 -0.41
CA ASN A 733 -37.05 -13.35 -1.65
C ASN A 733 -38.32 -12.48 -1.45
N GLY A 734 -38.82 -12.32 -0.22
CA GLY A 734 -39.96 -11.48 0.10
C GLY A 734 -41.33 -11.94 -0.44
N LYS A 735 -41.48 -13.18 -0.90
CA LYS A 735 -42.66 -13.63 -1.70
C LYS A 735 -43.83 -14.25 -0.91
N LYS A 736 -43.79 -14.32 0.43
CA LYS A 736 -44.81 -14.99 1.27
C LYS A 736 -45.43 -14.05 2.32
N SER A 737 -46.63 -14.39 2.80
CA SER A 737 -47.26 -13.72 3.95
C SER A 737 -46.42 -13.95 5.20
N GLY A 738 -45.94 -12.91 5.87
CA GLY A 738 -44.96 -13.06 6.96
C GLY A 738 -43.51 -13.14 6.47
N ALA A 739 -43.14 -12.39 5.43
CA ALA A 739 -41.78 -12.39 4.90
C ALA A 739 -40.75 -11.65 5.78
N GLY A 740 -41.20 -10.76 6.67
CA GLY A 740 -40.31 -10.01 7.55
C GLY A 740 -39.54 -10.93 8.47
N TRP A 741 -38.24 -10.71 8.57
CA TRP A 741 -37.35 -11.60 9.32
C TRP A 741 -36.45 -10.82 10.26
N PHE A 742 -36.52 -11.08 11.57
CA PHE A 742 -35.54 -10.53 12.48
C PHE A 742 -34.36 -11.49 12.64
N LEU A 743 -33.24 -11.16 11.98
CA LEU A 743 -32.00 -11.92 12.04
C LEU A 743 -31.16 -11.43 13.22
N ASP A 744 -30.80 -12.35 14.12
CA ASP A 744 -29.99 -12.07 15.30
C ASP A 744 -28.49 -12.12 14.95
N TRP A 745 -27.99 -13.30 14.57
CA TRP A 745 -26.60 -13.51 14.16
C TRP A 745 -26.44 -14.74 13.26
N ILE A 746 -25.28 -14.83 12.60
CA ILE A 746 -24.84 -15.97 11.79
C ILE A 746 -23.46 -16.42 12.27
N GLU A 747 -23.24 -17.72 12.37
CA GLU A 747 -21.93 -18.32 12.59
C GLU A 747 -21.56 -19.21 11.40
N ILE A 748 -20.32 -19.08 10.91
CA ILE A 748 -19.78 -19.94 9.85
C ILE A 748 -18.50 -20.58 10.37
N ASP A 749 -18.57 -21.88 10.62
CA ASP A 749 -17.45 -22.71 11.03
C ASP A 749 -16.82 -23.37 9.81
N ILE A 750 -15.51 -23.17 9.64
CA ILE A 750 -14.75 -23.74 8.53
C ILE A 750 -13.69 -24.67 9.12
N PRO A 751 -13.98 -25.98 9.27
CA PRO A 751 -13.12 -26.89 10.01
C PRO A 751 -11.69 -26.99 9.48
N ILE A 752 -11.50 -26.87 8.16
CA ILE A 752 -10.16 -26.96 7.54
C ILE A 752 -9.30 -25.72 7.84
N HIS A 753 -9.90 -24.55 8.02
CA HIS A 753 -9.20 -23.33 8.43
C HIS A 753 -9.08 -23.23 9.94
N GLN A 754 -9.84 -24.06 10.67
CA GLN A 754 -9.95 -24.00 12.11
C GLN A 754 -10.40 -22.61 12.59
N GLU A 755 -11.27 -21.95 11.81
CA GLU A 755 -11.79 -20.61 12.08
C GLU A 755 -13.31 -20.65 12.15
N LEU A 756 -13.85 -20.04 13.19
CA LEU A 756 -15.28 -19.77 13.37
C LEU A 756 -15.51 -18.27 13.21
N TYR A 757 -16.23 -17.91 12.16
CA TYR A 757 -16.62 -16.55 11.84
C TYR A 757 -17.99 -16.26 12.45
N ARG A 758 -18.15 -15.13 13.14
CA ARG A 758 -19.43 -14.69 13.69
C ARG A 758 -19.84 -13.36 13.07
N PHE A 759 -21.09 -13.24 12.66
CA PHE A 759 -21.69 -12.06 12.04
C PHE A 759 -22.91 -11.65 12.85
N ASN A 760 -22.82 -10.53 13.58
CA ASN A 760 -23.96 -9.99 14.34
C ASN A 760 -24.82 -9.09 13.43
N CYS A 761 -26.15 -9.22 13.51
CA CYS A 761 -27.11 -8.46 12.69
C CYS A 761 -28.08 -7.66 13.57
N HIS A 762 -28.78 -8.33 14.50
CA HIS A 762 -29.80 -7.78 15.40
C HIS A 762 -30.81 -6.84 14.70
N ARG A 763 -31.38 -7.27 13.57
CA ARG A 763 -32.18 -6.39 12.70
C ARG A 763 -33.30 -7.11 11.95
N TRP A 764 -34.38 -6.37 11.70
CA TRP A 764 -35.40 -6.70 10.70
C TRP A 764 -34.88 -6.58 9.26
N LEU A 765 -35.00 -7.68 8.52
CA LEU A 765 -34.96 -7.77 7.07
C LEU A 765 -36.42 -7.82 6.59
N ASP A 766 -37.00 -6.65 6.33
CA ASP A 766 -38.38 -6.49 5.89
C ASP A 766 -38.53 -5.20 5.09
N LYS A 767 -39.54 -5.10 4.21
CA LYS A 767 -39.79 -3.88 3.41
C LYS A 767 -40.51 -2.76 4.17
N LYS A 768 -41.20 -3.09 5.25
CA LYS A 768 -42.04 -2.20 6.07
C LYS A 768 -41.42 -1.91 7.44
N GLU A 769 -40.48 -2.74 7.89
CA GLU A 769 -39.75 -2.58 9.17
C GLU A 769 -38.24 -2.39 8.96
N GLY A 770 -37.51 -1.99 10.00
CA GLY A 770 -36.06 -1.77 9.89
C GLY A 770 -35.70 -0.60 8.95
N ASP A 771 -34.80 -0.83 7.98
CA ASP A 771 -34.50 0.12 6.87
C ASP A 771 -35.24 -0.19 5.57
N GLY A 772 -36.24 -1.06 5.59
CA GLY A 772 -36.96 -1.44 4.39
C GLY A 772 -36.19 -2.37 3.45
N LYS A 773 -35.06 -2.96 3.89
CA LYS A 773 -34.27 -3.91 3.10
C LYS A 773 -34.55 -5.35 3.50
N ILE A 774 -34.47 -6.23 2.50
CA ILE A 774 -34.65 -7.69 2.64
C ILE A 774 -33.35 -8.48 2.41
N GLU A 775 -32.25 -7.76 2.13
CA GLU A 775 -30.90 -8.30 1.99
C GLU A 775 -29.91 -7.38 2.69
N LEU A 776 -28.87 -7.97 3.28
CA LEU A 776 -27.85 -7.28 4.04
C LEU A 776 -26.47 -7.87 3.80
N ASP A 777 -25.50 -6.99 3.63
CA ASP A 777 -24.07 -7.30 3.54
C ASP A 777 -23.44 -7.15 4.94
N LEU A 778 -22.84 -8.21 5.46
CA LEU A 778 -22.29 -8.29 6.81
C LEU A 778 -20.80 -8.67 6.76
N THR A 779 -19.97 -7.90 7.44
CA THR A 779 -18.57 -8.27 7.71
C THR A 779 -18.47 -9.08 9.01
N PRO A 780 -17.45 -9.95 9.17
CA PRO A 780 -17.25 -10.69 10.41
C PRO A 780 -17.12 -9.75 11.61
N SER A 781 -17.91 -9.99 12.65
CA SER A 781 -17.80 -9.32 13.95
C SER A 781 -16.65 -9.89 14.77
N ASP A 782 -16.51 -11.23 14.79
CA ASP A 782 -15.44 -11.95 15.49
C ASP A 782 -14.92 -13.11 14.63
N ILE A 783 -13.64 -13.44 14.80
CA ILE A 783 -12.99 -14.63 14.20
C ILE A 783 -12.31 -15.42 15.32
N ILE A 784 -12.82 -16.61 15.62
CA ILE A 784 -12.32 -17.48 16.69
C ILE A 784 -11.52 -18.63 16.07
N LYS A 785 -10.24 -18.77 16.44
CA LYS A 785 -9.40 -19.91 16.02
C LYS A 785 -9.64 -21.12 16.95
N LYS A 786 -10.05 -22.26 16.40
CA LYS A 786 -10.30 -23.52 17.13
C LYS A 786 -9.02 -24.37 17.15
N SER A 787 -8.55 -24.82 18.31
CA SER A 787 -7.39 -25.73 18.37
C SER A 787 -7.80 -27.18 18.04
N ASN A 788 -7.29 -27.76 16.95
CA ASN A 788 -7.45 -29.19 16.63
C ASN A 788 -6.46 -30.03 17.45
N LEU A 789 -6.92 -30.71 18.51
CA LEU A 789 -6.12 -31.71 19.22
C LEU A 789 -6.25 -33.08 18.51
N ILE A 790 -5.12 -33.77 18.30
CA ILE A 790 -5.07 -35.14 17.79
C ILE A 790 -4.33 -36.05 18.80
N PRO A 791 -4.57 -37.37 18.79
CA PRO A 791 -3.90 -38.29 19.69
C PRO A 791 -2.43 -38.51 19.28
N TYR A 792 -1.54 -38.52 20.27
CA TYR A 792 -0.17 -38.99 20.16
C TYR A 792 0.07 -40.12 21.18
N GLU A 793 0.72 -41.20 20.75
CA GLU A 793 1.29 -42.22 21.66
C GLU A 793 2.81 -42.07 21.67
N ILE A 794 3.39 -41.84 22.84
CA ILE A 794 4.83 -41.62 23.07
C ILE A 794 5.34 -42.82 23.86
N THR A 795 6.24 -43.60 23.27
CA THR A 795 6.92 -44.72 23.91
C THR A 795 8.37 -44.35 24.20
N VAL A 796 8.79 -44.40 25.45
CA VAL A 796 10.12 -44.04 25.91
C VAL A 796 10.87 -45.29 26.36
N PHE A 797 12.10 -45.49 25.85
CA PHE A 797 12.94 -46.64 26.16
C PHE A 797 14.11 -46.20 27.05
N THR A 798 14.11 -46.61 28.31
CA THR A 798 15.22 -46.35 29.24
C THR A 798 16.25 -47.47 29.12
N GLY A 799 17.52 -47.12 28.94
CA GLY A 799 18.54 -48.13 28.62
C GLY A 799 18.98 -48.98 29.81
N ASP A 800 19.71 -50.07 29.53
CA ASP A 800 20.15 -51.07 30.51
C ASP A 800 21.52 -50.74 31.14
N LYS A 801 21.76 -49.50 31.54
CA LYS A 801 22.97 -49.09 32.28
C LYS A 801 22.72 -49.06 33.78
N ALA A 802 23.76 -49.32 34.58
CA ALA A 802 23.65 -49.21 36.04
C ALA A 802 23.29 -47.77 36.44
N GLY A 803 22.18 -47.59 37.16
CA GLY A 803 21.66 -46.27 37.54
C GLY A 803 20.89 -45.53 36.44
N ALA A 804 20.48 -46.21 35.36
CA ALA A 804 19.79 -45.58 34.22
C ALA A 804 18.38 -45.05 34.50
N GLY A 805 17.75 -45.47 35.59
CA GLY A 805 16.38 -45.07 35.92
C GLY A 805 16.30 -43.74 36.65
N THR A 806 15.18 -43.03 36.52
CA THR A 806 15.00 -41.69 37.10
C THR A 806 13.65 -41.53 37.80
N ASP A 807 13.66 -40.77 38.90
CA ASP A 807 12.46 -40.31 39.62
C ASP A 807 12.09 -38.85 39.24
N ALA A 808 12.82 -38.25 38.31
CA ALA A 808 12.64 -36.87 37.91
C ALA A 808 11.37 -36.68 37.06
N LYS A 809 10.81 -35.46 37.09
CA LYS A 809 9.67 -35.09 36.24
C LYS A 809 10.12 -34.94 34.79
N VAL A 810 9.98 -36.00 34.01
CA VAL A 810 10.28 -36.01 32.57
C VAL A 810 9.19 -35.25 31.80
N PHE A 811 9.61 -34.43 30.85
CA PHE A 811 8.73 -33.72 29.93
C PHE A 811 9.18 -33.94 28.48
N ILE A 812 8.26 -33.73 27.55
CA ILE A 812 8.53 -33.70 26.12
C ILE A 812 7.80 -32.55 25.45
N GLN A 813 8.42 -31.95 24.46
CA GLN A 813 7.84 -30.94 23.59
C GLN A 813 8.10 -31.35 22.14
N ILE A 814 7.05 -31.37 21.32
CA ILE A 814 7.11 -31.87 19.95
C ILE A 814 7.05 -30.68 18.99
N TYR A 815 7.91 -30.69 17.98
CA TYR A 815 7.99 -29.66 16.95
C TYR A 815 7.72 -30.31 15.60
N GLY A 816 6.85 -29.69 14.81
CA GLY A 816 6.50 -30.16 13.48
C GLY A 816 6.27 -29.00 12.53
N LEU A 817 6.00 -29.33 11.26
CA LEU A 817 5.87 -28.36 10.17
C LEU A 817 4.88 -27.22 10.45
N TYR A 818 3.81 -27.48 11.22
CA TYR A 818 2.74 -26.52 11.49
C TYR A 818 2.88 -25.81 12.84
N GLY A 819 3.94 -26.08 13.59
CA GLY A 819 4.23 -25.41 14.86
C GLY A 819 4.85 -26.32 15.92
N ARG A 820 4.57 -26.04 17.19
CA ARG A 820 5.08 -26.82 18.32
C ARG A 820 4.00 -27.03 19.37
N THR A 821 4.11 -28.11 20.13
CA THR A 821 3.30 -28.32 21.32
C THR A 821 3.82 -27.46 22.48
N GLU A 822 3.03 -27.34 23.54
CA GLU A 822 3.56 -26.95 24.85
C GLU A 822 4.48 -28.05 25.43
N GLU A 823 5.18 -27.76 26.53
CA GLU A 823 5.91 -28.79 27.26
C GLU A 823 4.92 -29.74 27.95
N ILE A 824 4.85 -30.97 27.45
CA ILE A 824 3.94 -32.00 27.93
C ILE A 824 4.66 -32.82 29.01
N PRO A 825 4.22 -32.77 30.27
CA PRO A 825 4.79 -33.60 31.32
C PRO A 825 4.37 -35.06 31.12
N LEU A 826 5.34 -35.97 31.03
CA LEU A 826 5.10 -37.41 30.87
C LEU A 826 4.85 -38.04 32.25
N LYS A 827 3.64 -37.85 32.78
CA LYS A 827 3.23 -38.39 34.09
C LYS A 827 2.62 -39.78 33.95
N SER A 828 3.11 -40.75 34.72
CA SER A 828 2.53 -42.10 34.84
C SER A 828 2.35 -42.50 36.31
N LYS A 829 1.56 -43.55 36.55
CA LYS A 829 1.28 -44.12 37.88
C LYS A 829 2.51 -44.91 38.33
N SER A 830 3.21 -44.43 39.37
CA SER A 830 4.28 -45.07 40.17
C SER A 830 5.22 -46.06 39.46
N ASP A 831 6.51 -45.68 39.36
CA ASP A 831 7.67 -46.43 38.82
C ASP A 831 7.86 -46.41 37.29
N SER A 832 7.67 -45.24 36.66
CA SER A 832 8.03 -45.02 35.24
C SER A 832 9.47 -44.53 35.08
N PHE A 833 10.08 -44.85 33.94
CA PHE A 833 11.47 -44.53 33.57
C PHE A 833 12.53 -45.31 34.36
N GLU A 834 12.23 -46.55 34.75
CA GLU A 834 13.18 -47.45 35.41
C GLU A 834 14.24 -48.00 34.44
N ARG A 835 15.37 -48.48 34.97
CA ARG A 835 16.39 -49.13 34.14
C ARG A 835 15.77 -50.27 33.31
N LYS A 836 16.04 -50.28 32.00
CA LYS A 836 15.51 -51.28 31.04
C LYS A 836 13.98 -51.22 30.87
N SER A 837 13.33 -50.14 31.28
CA SER A 837 11.87 -49.97 31.11
C SER A 837 11.51 -49.49 29.71
N ILE A 838 10.26 -49.79 29.33
CA ILE A 838 9.60 -49.23 28.15
C ILE A 838 8.28 -48.63 28.65
N ASP A 839 8.21 -47.30 28.66
CA ASP A 839 7.08 -46.55 29.20
C ASP A 839 6.25 -45.92 28.08
N LYS A 840 4.92 -46.06 28.12
CA LYS A 840 4.00 -45.54 27.09
C LYS A 840 3.07 -44.47 27.64
N PHE A 841 2.96 -43.36 26.92
CA PHE A 841 2.14 -42.20 27.27
C PHE A 841 1.19 -41.86 26.12
N LYS A 842 -0.11 -41.79 26.40
CA LYS A 842 -1.11 -41.32 25.43
C LYS A 842 -1.51 -39.91 25.78
N ILE A 843 -1.41 -39.00 24.83
CA ILE A 843 -1.69 -37.57 25.02
C ILE A 843 -2.52 -37.03 23.85
N GLU A 844 -3.27 -35.97 24.09
CA GLU A 844 -3.93 -35.19 23.04
C GLU A 844 -3.24 -33.83 22.93
N ALA A 845 -2.75 -33.49 21.74
CA ALA A 845 -2.00 -32.25 21.49
C ALA A 845 -2.35 -31.67 20.12
N PRO A 846 -2.12 -30.36 19.87
CA PRO A 846 -2.44 -29.75 18.59
C PRO A 846 -1.80 -30.50 17.42
N ASP A 847 -2.51 -30.58 16.28
CA ASP A 847 -1.89 -31.13 15.08
C ASP A 847 -0.78 -30.21 14.54
N ILE A 848 0.45 -30.55 14.88
CA ILE A 848 1.66 -29.81 14.48
C ILE A 848 2.23 -30.27 13.12
N GLY A 849 1.55 -31.16 12.39
CA GLY A 849 2.06 -31.70 11.13
C GLY A 849 3.18 -32.73 11.31
N PRO A 850 3.88 -33.10 10.22
CA PRO A 850 5.00 -34.04 10.29
C PRO A 850 6.04 -33.58 11.32
N ILE A 851 6.45 -34.49 12.21
CA ILE A 851 7.34 -34.15 13.32
C ILE A 851 8.76 -33.94 12.78
N GLU A 852 9.34 -32.77 13.05
CA GLU A 852 10.69 -32.39 12.63
C GLU A 852 11.72 -32.58 13.73
N LYS A 853 11.32 -32.40 15.00
CA LYS A 853 12.17 -32.65 16.17
C LYS A 853 11.35 -32.81 17.45
N ILE A 854 11.98 -33.34 18.50
CA ILE A 854 11.46 -33.30 19.87
C ILE A 854 12.47 -32.68 20.81
N ARG A 855 11.98 -32.04 21.87
CA ARG A 855 12.77 -31.64 23.03
C ARG A 855 12.31 -32.48 24.22
N ILE A 856 13.20 -33.29 24.78
CA ILE A 856 12.91 -34.19 25.91
C ILE A 856 13.92 -33.94 27.03
N GLY A 857 13.50 -34.09 28.28
CA GLY A 857 14.40 -33.90 29.42
C GLY A 857 13.67 -33.90 30.76
N HIS A 858 14.37 -33.49 31.80
CA HIS A 858 13.81 -33.33 33.15
C HIS A 858 14.32 -32.05 33.83
N HIS A 859 13.55 -31.56 34.81
CA HIS A 859 13.77 -30.28 35.48
C HIS A 859 14.20 -30.40 36.96
N SER A 860 14.84 -31.49 37.41
CA SER A 860 15.05 -31.70 38.85
C SER A 860 16.35 -31.11 39.44
N GLU A 861 16.22 -30.63 40.68
CA GLU A 861 17.27 -30.15 41.59
C GLU A 861 17.64 -31.17 42.69
N ASN A 862 17.06 -32.39 42.65
CA ASN A 862 17.24 -33.43 43.68
C ASN A 862 18.23 -34.54 43.26
N SER A 863 18.85 -35.17 44.26
CA SER A 863 20.06 -36.01 44.18
C SER A 863 19.93 -37.42 43.54
N ARG A 864 18.93 -37.67 42.68
CA ARG A 864 18.76 -38.94 41.91
C ARG A 864 18.21 -38.71 40.49
N ALA A 865 18.61 -37.60 39.87
CA ALA A 865 18.09 -37.19 38.55
C ALA A 865 18.69 -37.94 37.34
N ALA A 866 19.72 -38.77 37.54
CA ALA A 866 20.42 -39.43 36.44
C ALA A 866 19.46 -40.32 35.64
N TRP A 867 19.39 -40.10 34.32
CA TRP A 867 18.51 -40.88 33.44
C TRP A 867 19.26 -41.27 32.18
N TYR A 868 19.24 -42.53 31.77
CA TYR A 868 19.84 -42.95 30.50
C TYR A 868 18.74 -43.27 29.48
N LEU A 869 18.48 -42.33 28.58
CA LEU A 869 17.49 -42.50 27.51
C LEU A 869 18.12 -43.21 26.32
N GLU A 870 17.54 -44.34 25.91
CA GLU A 870 17.99 -45.08 24.74
C GLU A 870 17.37 -44.54 23.45
N LYS A 871 16.03 -44.52 23.38
CA LYS A 871 15.26 -44.03 22.23
C LYS A 871 13.83 -43.65 22.62
N VAL A 872 13.14 -42.92 21.76
CA VAL A 872 11.72 -42.55 21.87
C VAL A 872 11.02 -42.90 20.55
N LEU A 873 9.82 -43.46 20.62
CA LEU A 873 8.91 -43.63 19.49
C LEU A 873 7.71 -42.72 19.70
N ILE A 874 7.35 -41.93 18.69
CA ILE A 874 6.10 -41.16 18.68
C ILE A 874 5.23 -41.65 17.54
N GLN A 875 4.00 -42.03 17.89
CA GLN A 875 2.97 -42.42 16.95
C GLN A 875 1.91 -41.32 16.91
N ARG A 876 1.79 -40.62 15.78
CA ARG A 876 0.80 -39.56 15.53
C ARG A 876 -0.39 -40.17 14.79
N TYR A 877 -1.59 -40.04 15.36
CA TYR A 877 -2.81 -40.65 14.81
C TYR A 877 -3.60 -39.62 13.98
N LEU A 878 -3.76 -39.86 12.68
CA LEU A 878 -4.47 -38.97 11.76
C LEU A 878 -5.97 -39.29 11.70
N ASN A 879 -6.82 -38.26 11.74
CA ASN A 879 -8.28 -38.43 11.84
C ASN A 879 -8.98 -38.80 10.51
N THR A 880 -8.39 -38.57 9.32
CA THR A 880 -9.06 -38.88 8.03
C THR A 880 -8.12 -39.25 6.87
N LYS A 881 -8.68 -39.91 5.84
CA LYS A 881 -7.96 -40.32 4.61
C LYS A 881 -7.59 -39.15 3.66
N SER A 882 -8.14 -37.93 3.81
CA SER A 882 -7.88 -36.82 2.88
C SER A 882 -6.55 -36.11 3.13
N ASP A 883 -5.98 -36.20 4.34
CA ASP A 883 -4.69 -35.58 4.67
C ASP A 883 -3.49 -36.28 4.00
N ARG A 884 -3.72 -37.49 3.45
CA ARG A 884 -2.74 -38.33 2.75
C ARG A 884 -2.35 -37.79 1.37
N SER A 885 -3.24 -37.07 0.68
CA SER A 885 -3.06 -36.70 -0.74
C SER A 885 -2.15 -35.50 -0.96
N LYS A 886 -1.83 -34.72 0.09
CA LYS A 886 -0.90 -33.59 -0.01
C LYS A 886 0.58 -33.97 0.06
N TYR A 887 0.93 -35.21 0.43
CA TYR A 887 2.32 -35.57 0.74
C TYR A 887 2.84 -36.91 0.16
N LEU A 888 2.00 -37.76 -0.43
CA LEU A 888 2.47 -39.03 -1.02
C LEU A 888 2.78 -38.90 -2.51
N ASN A 889 4.01 -38.50 -2.80
CA ASN A 889 4.66 -38.82 -4.08
C ASN A 889 6.06 -39.45 -3.92
N GLN A 890 6.50 -39.84 -2.71
CA GLN A 890 7.88 -40.34 -2.54
C GLN A 890 8.15 -41.51 -1.57
N ILE A 891 7.17 -42.18 -0.93
CA ILE A 891 7.51 -43.32 -0.04
C ILE A 891 6.49 -44.47 -0.16
N ASN A 892 7.00 -45.67 -0.44
CA ASN A 892 6.27 -46.94 -0.43
C ASN A 892 6.25 -47.53 0.99
N THR A 893 5.21 -47.28 1.79
CA THR A 893 4.91 -48.06 3.01
C THR A 893 3.39 -48.10 3.33
N SER A 894 2.99 -49.16 4.04
CA SER A 894 1.65 -49.79 4.10
C SER A 894 0.60 -49.15 5.04
N ASP A 895 -0.63 -49.01 4.53
CA ASP A 895 -1.97 -49.19 5.14
C ASP A 895 -2.37 -48.78 6.59
N SER A 896 -1.63 -47.94 7.32
CA SER A 896 -2.09 -47.45 8.64
C SER A 896 -2.26 -45.92 8.73
N ASN A 897 -3.28 -45.43 9.44
CA ASN A 897 -3.55 -44.00 9.73
C ASN A 897 -2.61 -43.43 10.81
N ILE A 898 -1.42 -44.00 10.95
CA ILE A 898 -0.47 -43.74 12.03
C ILE A 898 0.86 -43.38 11.40
N GLU A 899 1.41 -42.23 11.77
CA GLU A 899 2.77 -41.86 11.44
C GLU A 899 3.69 -42.20 12.61
N GLU A 900 4.76 -42.95 12.35
CA GLU A 900 5.73 -43.38 13.36
C GLU A 900 7.04 -42.62 13.21
N TYR A 901 7.51 -42.05 14.31
CA TYR A 901 8.76 -41.29 14.38
C TYR A 901 9.66 -41.86 15.47
N TRP A 902 10.82 -42.40 15.08
CA TRP A 902 11.83 -42.88 16.01
C TRP A 902 12.86 -41.78 16.31
N PHE A 903 13.26 -41.64 17.57
CA PHE A 903 14.28 -40.70 18.02
C PHE A 903 15.31 -41.46 18.84
N ILE A 904 16.51 -41.66 18.30
CA ILE A 904 17.58 -42.39 18.98
C ILE A 904 18.42 -41.40 19.81
N CYS A 905 18.69 -41.72 21.08
CA CYS A 905 19.48 -40.86 21.97
C CYS A 905 20.73 -41.55 22.54
N ARG A 906 20.56 -42.73 23.17
CA ARG A 906 21.63 -43.53 23.81
C ARG A 906 22.60 -42.70 24.66
N GLN A 907 22.07 -41.82 25.51
CA GLN A 907 22.89 -40.92 26.32
C GLN A 907 22.31 -40.63 27.70
N TRP A 908 23.19 -40.27 28.64
CA TRP A 908 22.82 -39.79 29.98
C TRP A 908 22.21 -38.39 29.94
N PHE A 909 21.16 -38.20 30.72
CA PHE A 909 20.48 -36.95 31.05
C PHE A 909 20.74 -36.68 32.52
N ASP A 910 21.93 -36.18 32.82
CA ASP A 910 22.42 -36.01 34.18
C ASP A 910 23.39 -34.83 34.24
N LYS A 911 23.57 -34.21 35.41
CA LYS A 911 24.50 -33.07 35.59
C LYS A 911 25.94 -33.54 35.84
N ASP A 912 26.11 -34.77 36.34
CA ASP A 912 27.38 -35.32 36.80
C ASP A 912 27.91 -36.45 35.90
N GLN A 913 27.05 -37.05 35.07
CA GLN A 913 27.37 -38.14 34.16
C GLN A 913 27.15 -37.79 32.67
N GLY A 914 27.82 -38.52 31.78
CA GLY A 914 27.74 -38.29 30.33
C GLY A 914 28.31 -36.94 29.90
N ASP A 915 27.57 -36.18 29.12
CA ASP A 915 27.93 -34.85 28.62
C ASP A 915 27.34 -33.69 29.46
N LYS A 916 26.79 -34.02 30.63
CA LYS A 916 26.25 -33.07 31.61
C LYS A 916 24.99 -32.30 31.18
N GLN A 917 24.25 -32.78 30.19
CA GLN A 917 23.00 -32.16 29.73
C GLN A 917 21.78 -32.90 30.28
N THR A 918 20.80 -32.20 30.85
CA THR A 918 19.54 -32.78 31.36
C THR A 918 18.34 -32.61 30.42
N ILE A 919 18.53 -31.93 29.28
CA ILE A 919 17.52 -31.67 28.26
C ILE A 919 18.20 -31.77 26.89
N ARG A 920 17.54 -32.41 25.91
CA ARG A 920 18.05 -32.56 24.54
C ARG A 920 16.98 -32.30 23.49
N GLU A 921 17.43 -31.82 22.34
CA GLU A 921 16.64 -31.88 21.10
C GLU A 921 17.05 -33.11 20.28
N LEU A 922 16.10 -33.91 19.82
CA LEU A 922 16.31 -35.11 19.01
C LEU A 922 15.57 -34.97 17.68
N LEU A 923 16.17 -35.46 16.59
CA LEU A 923 15.58 -35.49 15.25
C LEU A 923 15.02 -36.88 14.93
N PRO A 924 13.96 -36.99 14.10
CA PRO A 924 13.36 -38.26 13.73
C PRO A 924 14.29 -39.08 12.83
N THR A 925 14.21 -40.40 12.95
CA THR A 925 14.94 -41.39 12.16
C THR A 925 13.93 -42.31 11.47
N TYR A 926 14.14 -42.60 10.19
CA TYR A 926 13.14 -43.27 9.34
C TYR A 926 13.28 -44.80 9.24
N ASP A 927 13.94 -45.49 10.19
CA ASP A 927 13.99 -46.95 10.15
C ASP A 927 14.17 -47.59 11.53
N ASN A 928 13.40 -48.64 11.81
CA ASN A 928 13.36 -49.39 13.07
C ASN A 928 14.25 -50.67 13.04
N SER A 929 15.24 -50.75 12.14
CA SER A 929 16.05 -51.96 11.97
C SER A 929 17.41 -51.88 12.67
N ASP A 930 17.61 -52.82 13.58
CA ASP A 930 18.90 -53.22 14.16
C ASP A 930 19.76 -53.85 13.04
N ILE A 931 20.64 -53.09 12.40
CA ILE A 931 21.65 -53.64 11.46
C ILE A 931 23.02 -53.00 11.73
N SER A 932 23.80 -53.71 12.54
CA SER A 932 25.24 -53.75 12.43
C SER A 932 25.63 -54.43 11.10
N SER A 933 25.86 -53.66 10.05
CA SER A 933 26.76 -53.92 8.91
C SER A 933 26.32 -53.12 7.68
N ASN A 934 27.24 -52.29 7.16
CA ASN A 934 27.17 -51.54 5.90
C ASN A 934 26.19 -50.35 5.79
N ARG A 935 26.30 -49.38 6.72
CA ARG A 935 26.16 -47.96 6.32
C ARG A 935 27.55 -47.39 6.09
N LYS A 936 27.77 -46.84 4.89
CA LYS A 936 29.00 -46.13 4.51
C LYS A 936 29.12 -44.91 5.44
N GLU A 937 29.96 -44.97 6.46
CA GLU A 937 30.29 -43.78 7.25
C GLU A 937 30.92 -42.75 6.30
N LEU A 938 30.30 -41.59 6.19
CA LEU A 938 30.86 -40.48 5.43
C LEU A 938 31.86 -39.75 6.32
N ILE A 939 32.96 -39.31 5.71
CA ILE A 939 33.97 -38.50 6.38
C ILE A 939 33.67 -37.05 6.02
N TYR A 940 33.03 -36.34 6.94
CA TYR A 940 32.85 -34.89 6.83
C TYR A 940 34.16 -34.19 7.13
N LEU A 941 34.56 -33.27 6.25
CA LEU A 941 35.72 -32.40 6.48
C LEU A 941 35.25 -31.12 7.17
N VAL A 942 35.74 -30.91 8.38
CA VAL A 942 35.42 -29.76 9.21
C VAL A 942 36.62 -28.84 9.25
N HIS A 943 36.48 -27.66 8.68
CA HIS A 943 37.46 -26.59 8.74
C HIS A 943 37.06 -25.64 9.87
N VAL A 944 37.94 -25.45 10.85
CA VAL A 944 37.72 -24.54 11.97
C VAL A 944 38.71 -23.38 11.83
N PHE A 945 38.19 -22.17 11.73
CA PHE A 945 38.99 -20.95 11.60
C PHE A 945 38.99 -20.21 12.93
N THR A 946 40.17 -20.11 13.54
CA THR A 946 40.40 -19.30 14.73
C THR A 946 40.78 -17.89 14.28
N GLY A 947 40.11 -16.87 14.81
CA GLY A 947 40.31 -15.50 14.33
C GLY A 947 41.65 -14.89 14.73
N ASP A 948 41.92 -13.68 14.22
CA ASP A 948 43.23 -13.00 14.35
C ASP A 948 43.30 -12.03 15.55
N LYS A 949 42.39 -12.13 16.52
CA LYS A 949 42.45 -11.28 17.72
C LYS A 949 43.62 -11.66 18.62
N SER A 950 44.18 -10.69 19.35
CA SER A 950 45.26 -10.95 20.31
C SER A 950 44.78 -11.96 21.37
N GLY A 951 45.51 -13.07 21.54
CA GLY A 951 45.13 -14.15 22.46
C GLY A 951 44.02 -15.09 21.95
N ALA A 952 43.65 -15.01 20.66
CA ALA A 952 42.52 -15.76 20.11
C ALA A 952 42.62 -17.28 20.18
N GLY A 953 43.82 -17.84 20.39
CA GLY A 953 44.05 -19.27 20.41
C GLY A 953 43.67 -19.93 21.73
N THR A 954 43.32 -21.22 21.69
CA THR A 954 42.91 -21.97 22.89
C THR A 954 43.65 -23.28 23.08
N ASP A 955 44.02 -23.54 24.33
CA ASP A 955 44.53 -24.84 24.78
C ASP A 955 43.40 -25.76 25.29
N SER A 956 42.15 -25.27 25.31
CA SER A 956 41.00 -26.04 25.77
C SER A 956 40.62 -27.15 24.80
N LYS A 957 40.01 -28.21 25.34
CA LYS A 957 39.47 -29.28 24.50
C LYS A 957 38.18 -28.77 23.85
N VAL A 958 38.18 -28.72 22.52
CA VAL A 958 37.03 -28.28 21.72
C VAL A 958 36.15 -29.47 21.32
N PHE A 959 34.84 -29.29 21.39
CA PHE A 959 33.82 -30.28 21.06
C PHE A 959 32.85 -29.68 20.04
N LEU A 960 32.63 -30.41 18.95
CA LEU A 960 31.71 -30.05 17.89
C LEU A 960 30.61 -31.10 17.80
N THR A 961 29.37 -30.64 17.80
CA THR A 961 28.18 -31.46 17.58
C THR A 961 27.68 -31.24 16.17
N ILE A 962 27.92 -32.25 15.34
CA ILE A 962 27.22 -32.46 14.08
C ILE A 962 26.48 -33.79 14.36
N TYR A 963 25.23 -33.68 14.85
CA TYR A 963 24.27 -34.76 15.25
C TYR A 963 24.86 -35.97 16.02
N GLY A 964 25.83 -35.64 16.86
CA GLY A 964 26.46 -36.42 17.91
C GLY A 964 27.64 -35.58 18.40
N GLU A 965 27.83 -35.43 19.71
CA GLU A 965 28.90 -34.58 20.23
C GLU A 965 30.25 -35.30 20.14
N ARG A 966 31.22 -34.72 19.42
CA ARG A 966 32.55 -35.30 19.25
C ARG A 966 33.63 -34.29 19.62
N GLN A 967 34.62 -34.76 20.35
CA GLN A 967 35.81 -33.96 20.65
C GLN A 967 36.69 -33.85 19.39
N LEU A 968 37.16 -32.65 19.08
CA LEU A 968 38.14 -32.39 18.03
C LEU A 968 39.53 -32.61 18.64
N ILE A 969 40.19 -33.73 18.31
CA ILE A 969 41.41 -34.18 19.01
C ILE A 969 42.68 -34.00 18.16
N LYS A 970 42.62 -34.25 16.85
CA LYS A 970 43.80 -34.23 15.97
C LYS A 970 43.48 -33.49 14.66
N SER A 971 44.13 -32.35 14.46
CA SER A 971 44.08 -31.59 13.20
C SER A 971 44.95 -32.29 12.16
N LYS A 972 44.51 -32.24 10.89
CA LYS A 972 45.29 -32.73 9.75
C LYS A 972 46.36 -31.74 9.31
N THR A 973 46.19 -30.46 9.62
CA THR A 973 47.01 -29.36 9.10
C THR A 973 48.08 -28.93 10.09
N ASN A 974 47.79 -28.93 11.39
CA ASN A 974 48.70 -28.41 12.41
C ASN A 974 48.84 -29.34 13.62
N ASN A 975 50.04 -29.38 14.20
CA ASN A 975 50.32 -30.18 15.40
C ASN A 975 49.75 -29.56 16.69
N ASN A 976 49.56 -28.24 16.71
CA ASN A 976 48.92 -27.51 17.78
C ASN A 976 47.66 -26.81 17.23
N PRO A 977 46.46 -27.37 17.42
CA PRO A 977 45.23 -26.86 16.82
C PRO A 977 44.65 -25.66 17.58
N PHE A 978 43.86 -24.85 16.89
CA PHE A 978 43.12 -23.69 17.41
C PHE A 978 43.98 -22.50 17.84
N GLU A 979 45.10 -22.26 17.15
CA GLU A 979 45.92 -21.07 17.37
C GLU A 979 45.38 -19.84 16.65
N ARG A 980 45.79 -18.65 17.12
CA ARG A 980 45.41 -17.37 16.50
C ARG A 980 45.70 -17.37 14.99
N LYS A 981 44.71 -16.95 14.19
CA LYS A 981 44.77 -16.85 12.72
C LYS A 981 45.00 -18.21 12.02
N GLN A 982 44.71 -19.31 12.70
CA GLN A 982 44.93 -20.66 12.17
C GLN A 982 43.64 -21.28 11.62
N GLU A 983 43.81 -22.07 10.57
CA GLU A 983 42.81 -23.00 10.05
C GLU A 983 43.19 -24.44 10.42
N ASP A 984 42.26 -25.14 11.07
CA ASP A 984 42.42 -26.53 11.47
C ASP A 984 41.38 -27.42 10.82
N ILE A 985 41.85 -28.48 10.17
CA ILE A 985 40.99 -29.41 9.43
C ILE A 985 40.86 -30.71 10.22
N PHE A 986 39.62 -31.12 10.49
CA PHE A 986 39.27 -32.34 11.20
C PHE A 986 38.40 -33.24 10.34
N GLU A 987 38.51 -34.55 10.57
CA GLU A 987 37.65 -35.55 9.95
C GLU A 987 36.64 -36.09 10.96
N ILE A 988 35.36 -35.96 10.63
CA ILE A 988 34.28 -36.50 11.43
C ILE A 988 33.56 -37.59 10.64
N LYS A 989 33.67 -38.83 11.12
CA LYS A 989 32.97 -39.99 10.56
C LYS A 989 31.53 -40.05 11.05
N ALA A 990 30.54 -39.84 10.19
CA ALA A 990 29.15 -39.91 10.59
C ALA A 990 28.24 -40.35 9.42
N PRO A 991 27.01 -40.88 9.67
CA PRO A 991 26.09 -41.30 8.61
C PRO A 991 25.66 -40.14 7.70
N SER A 992 25.14 -40.37 6.49
CA SER A 992 24.66 -39.25 5.65
C SER A 992 23.59 -38.41 6.35
N LEU A 993 23.77 -37.09 6.29
CA LEU A 993 23.08 -36.08 7.10
C LEU A 993 21.93 -35.36 6.45
N GLY A 994 21.87 -35.41 5.12
CA GLY A 994 21.14 -34.42 4.37
C GLY A 994 21.69 -33.00 4.59
N LYS A 995 20.82 -32.00 4.37
CA LYS A 995 21.19 -30.58 4.40
C LYS A 995 21.48 -30.10 5.83
N LEU A 996 22.70 -29.63 6.09
CA LEU A 996 23.07 -29.07 7.40
C LEU A 996 22.48 -27.67 7.60
N THR A 997 21.73 -27.49 8.69
CA THR A 997 21.08 -26.21 9.04
C THR A 997 21.63 -25.57 10.31
N LYS A 998 22.21 -26.36 11.21
CA LYS A 998 22.82 -25.87 12.46
C LYS A 998 23.92 -26.80 13.00
N ILE A 999 24.84 -26.23 13.78
CA ILE A 999 25.86 -26.94 14.58
C ILE A 999 25.92 -26.39 16.00
N LYS A 1000 26.49 -27.15 16.93
CA LYS A 1000 26.83 -26.66 18.27
C LYS A 1000 28.31 -26.86 18.55
N ILE A 1001 29.02 -25.81 18.94
CA ILE A 1001 30.44 -25.82 19.25
C ILE A 1001 30.64 -25.42 20.71
N ARG A 1002 31.56 -26.08 21.44
CA ARG A 1002 31.93 -25.70 22.82
C ARG A 1002 33.36 -26.10 23.17
N HIS A 1003 33.91 -25.57 24.27
CA HIS A 1003 35.17 -26.04 24.85
C HIS A 1003 35.02 -26.32 26.36
N ASP A 1004 35.99 -27.01 26.97
CA ASP A 1004 35.94 -27.39 28.40
C ASP A 1004 36.55 -26.35 29.36
N ASN A 1005 37.02 -25.22 28.82
CA ASN A 1005 37.63 -24.11 29.57
C ASN A 1005 38.81 -24.53 30.47
N LYS A 1006 39.65 -25.46 30.00
CA LYS A 1006 40.87 -25.91 30.70
C LYS A 1006 42.12 -25.54 29.89
N GLY A 1007 43.26 -25.37 30.57
CA GLY A 1007 44.53 -24.96 29.93
C GLY A 1007 45.01 -23.59 30.42
N LEU A 1008 46.21 -23.18 29.99
CA LEU A 1008 46.80 -21.89 30.37
C LEU A 1008 46.11 -20.71 29.66
N ASN A 1009 45.68 -20.91 28.41
CA ASN A 1009 44.85 -19.97 27.65
C ASN A 1009 43.57 -20.66 27.19
N SER A 1010 42.50 -20.58 27.99
CA SER A 1010 41.24 -21.27 27.71
C SER A 1010 40.27 -20.46 26.84
N ALA A 1011 40.41 -19.13 26.80
CA ALA A 1011 39.61 -18.25 25.95
C ALA A 1011 39.89 -18.54 24.47
N TRP A 1012 38.84 -18.59 23.65
CA TRP A 1012 38.97 -18.93 22.23
C TRP A 1012 38.17 -17.99 21.35
N TYR A 1013 38.80 -17.27 20.43
CA TYR A 1013 38.04 -16.48 19.45
C TYR A 1013 37.78 -17.29 18.18
N LEU A 1014 36.60 -17.89 18.09
CA LEU A 1014 36.16 -18.65 16.93
C LEU A 1014 35.62 -17.70 15.85
N ASP A 1015 36.24 -17.69 14.67
CA ASP A 1015 35.77 -16.92 13.51
C ASP A 1015 34.62 -17.65 12.82
N ARG A 1016 34.87 -18.82 12.25
CA ARG A 1016 33.84 -19.62 11.57
C ARG A 1016 34.21 -21.10 11.50
N ILE A 1017 33.21 -21.92 11.22
CA ILE A 1017 33.35 -23.34 10.91
C ILE A 1017 32.76 -23.61 9.53
N GLU A 1018 33.49 -24.35 8.70
CA GLU A 1018 33.01 -24.78 7.39
C GLU A 1018 32.99 -26.31 7.35
N ILE A 1019 31.86 -26.89 6.94
CA ILE A 1019 31.69 -28.34 6.87
C ILE A 1019 31.43 -28.73 5.42
N ILE A 1020 32.25 -29.62 4.87
CA ILE A 1020 32.11 -30.15 3.52
C ILE A 1020 31.48 -31.54 3.59
N ASP A 1021 30.35 -31.69 2.92
CA ASP A 1021 29.70 -32.98 2.70
C ASP A 1021 30.39 -33.70 1.52
N PRO A 1022 31.03 -34.86 1.75
CA PRO A 1022 31.77 -35.57 0.70
C PRO A 1022 30.87 -36.21 -0.37
N GLU A 1023 29.58 -36.42 -0.08
CA GLU A 1023 28.64 -37.04 -1.02
C GLU A 1023 28.03 -36.00 -1.97
N THR A 1024 27.64 -34.84 -1.45
CA THR A 1024 27.02 -33.77 -2.26
C THR A 1024 28.01 -32.71 -2.76
N GLY A 1025 29.22 -32.66 -2.19
CA GLY A 1025 30.21 -31.62 -2.45
C GLY A 1025 29.83 -30.24 -1.90
N LEU A 1026 28.74 -30.14 -1.13
CA LEU A 1026 28.25 -28.89 -0.58
C LEU A 1026 29.10 -28.46 0.62
N ARG A 1027 29.44 -27.17 0.65
CA ARG A 1027 30.16 -26.52 1.75
C ARG A 1027 29.21 -25.65 2.55
N TYR A 1028 28.97 -26.03 3.79
CA TYR A 1028 28.14 -25.31 4.74
C TYR A 1028 29.00 -24.39 5.58
N HIS A 1029 28.61 -23.12 5.71
CA HIS A 1029 29.35 -22.11 6.47
C HIS A 1029 28.58 -21.74 7.75
N PHE A 1030 29.27 -21.75 8.88
CA PHE A 1030 28.74 -21.45 10.21
C PHE A 1030 29.59 -20.35 10.84
N ILE A 1031 29.12 -19.11 10.80
CA ILE A 1031 29.87 -17.93 11.25
C ILE A 1031 29.65 -17.71 12.75
N CYS A 1032 30.73 -17.56 13.52
CA CYS A 1032 30.69 -17.34 14.98
C CYS A 1032 31.16 -15.93 15.37
N GLN A 1033 32.38 -15.55 14.93
CA GLN A 1033 33.07 -14.28 15.17
C GLN A 1033 32.98 -13.77 16.63
N LYS A 1034 33.21 -14.68 17.59
CA LYS A 1034 33.08 -14.38 19.02
C LYS A 1034 34.06 -15.16 19.87
N TRP A 1035 34.38 -14.59 21.03
CA TRP A 1035 35.08 -15.29 22.10
C TRP A 1035 34.16 -16.32 22.75
N LEU A 1036 34.56 -17.58 22.67
CA LEU A 1036 34.11 -18.65 23.52
C LEU A 1036 35.05 -18.67 24.73
N ALA A 1037 34.63 -18.04 25.81
CA ALA A 1037 35.42 -17.85 27.03
C ALA A 1037 34.48 -17.59 28.21
N ILE A 1038 34.96 -17.73 29.44
CA ILE A 1038 34.17 -17.38 30.63
C ILE A 1038 34.35 -15.91 31.06
N ASP A 1039 35.39 -15.27 30.54
CA ASP A 1039 35.90 -13.95 30.94
C ASP A 1039 35.92 -12.94 29.79
N GLU A 1040 35.67 -13.36 28.55
CA GLU A 1040 35.60 -12.53 27.34
C GLU A 1040 34.22 -12.64 26.63
N ASP A 1041 33.88 -11.64 25.81
CA ASP A 1041 32.58 -11.44 25.13
C ASP A 1041 31.33 -11.74 25.98
N ASP A 1042 30.48 -12.69 25.54
CA ASP A 1042 29.21 -13.04 26.18
C ASP A 1042 29.39 -14.06 27.32
N LYS A 1043 30.64 -14.33 27.72
CA LYS A 1043 31.03 -15.26 28.79
C LYS A 1043 30.49 -16.67 28.58
N MET A 1044 30.24 -17.04 27.32
CA MET A 1044 29.73 -18.34 26.94
C MET A 1044 30.83 -19.17 26.29
N ILE A 1045 31.10 -20.35 26.84
CA ILE A 1045 32.06 -21.32 26.28
C ILE A 1045 31.44 -22.27 25.24
N SER A 1046 30.17 -22.06 24.88
CA SER A 1046 29.41 -22.91 23.96
C SER A 1046 28.41 -22.11 23.14
N ARG A 1047 28.21 -22.44 21.86
CA ARG A 1047 27.30 -21.74 20.95
C ARG A 1047 26.61 -22.69 19.97
N GLU A 1048 25.34 -22.42 19.70
CA GLU A 1048 24.64 -22.97 18.52
C GLU A 1048 24.76 -21.97 17.37
N ILE A 1049 25.17 -22.45 16.20
CA ILE A 1049 25.45 -21.64 15.01
C ILE A 1049 24.66 -22.23 13.86
N TYR A 1050 23.91 -21.39 13.15
CA TYR A 1050 23.10 -21.78 12.01
C TYR A 1050 23.89 -21.64 10.70
N ALA A 1051 23.58 -22.50 9.72
CA ALA A 1051 24.22 -22.45 8.41
C ALA A 1051 23.80 -21.17 7.68
N SER A 1052 24.76 -20.42 7.14
CA SER A 1052 24.49 -19.22 6.34
C SER A 1052 23.83 -19.58 5.00
N GLU A 1053 22.95 -18.72 4.47
CA GLU A 1053 22.25 -18.95 3.19
C GLU A 1053 23.17 -19.05 1.96
N ASN A 1054 24.45 -18.68 2.08
CA ASN A 1054 25.50 -18.86 1.06
C ASN A 1054 26.04 -20.30 1.02
N THR A 1055 25.17 -21.31 0.94
CA THR A 1055 25.59 -22.69 0.60
C THR A 1055 25.76 -22.80 -0.91
N THR A 1056 26.93 -22.38 -1.41
CA THR A 1056 27.24 -22.33 -2.85
C THR A 1056 27.77 -23.67 -3.37
N GLN A 1057 27.10 -24.24 -4.38
CA GLN A 1057 27.77 -25.00 -5.44
C GLN A 1057 28.62 -24.01 -6.23
N TYR A 1058 29.90 -24.33 -6.48
CA TYR A 1058 30.78 -23.47 -7.27
C TYR A 1058 30.16 -23.17 -8.64
N LEU A 1059 29.90 -21.88 -8.91
CA LEU A 1059 30.32 -21.09 -10.08
C LEU A 1059 30.01 -19.60 -9.78
N SER A 1060 31.05 -18.75 -9.79
CA SER A 1060 31.16 -17.33 -9.40
C SER A 1060 30.36 -16.31 -10.25
N PRO A 1061 30.17 -15.00 -9.86
CA PRO A 1061 31.03 -14.20 -8.96
C PRO A 1061 30.37 -13.33 -7.83
N ILE A 1062 31.00 -13.41 -6.66
CA ILE A 1062 31.31 -12.39 -5.62
C ILE A 1062 30.16 -11.47 -5.12
N GLN A 1063 29.64 -11.75 -3.92
CA GLN A 1063 29.01 -10.73 -3.04
C GLN A 1063 30.09 -10.17 -2.08
N GLN A 1064 30.25 -8.84 -2.04
CA GLN A 1064 31.22 -8.14 -1.21
C GLN A 1064 30.59 -7.70 0.14
N THR A 1065 31.35 -7.76 1.24
CA THR A 1065 31.00 -7.15 2.54
C THR A 1065 31.44 -5.68 2.57
N THR A 1066 30.84 -4.88 3.45
CA THR A 1066 31.28 -3.50 3.70
C THR A 1066 31.17 -3.13 5.18
N THR A 1067 31.95 -2.12 5.59
CA THR A 1067 32.00 -1.64 6.98
C THR A 1067 30.97 -0.53 7.20
N TYR A 1068 30.23 -0.59 8.30
CA TYR A 1068 29.27 0.40 8.75
C TYR A 1068 29.75 1.01 10.07
N ARG A 1069 29.82 2.34 10.14
CA ARG A 1069 30.15 3.09 11.35
C ARG A 1069 28.88 3.75 11.90
N ILE A 1070 28.34 3.20 12.98
CA ILE A 1070 27.06 3.58 13.58
C ILE A 1070 27.33 4.42 14.83
N ASN A 1071 27.00 5.70 14.81
CA ASN A 1071 26.94 6.54 16.01
C ASN A 1071 25.52 6.53 16.56
N VAL A 1072 25.35 6.19 17.83
CA VAL A 1072 24.09 6.32 18.55
C VAL A 1072 24.20 7.49 19.52
N ILE A 1073 23.29 8.45 19.46
CA ILE A 1073 23.26 9.61 20.34
C ILE A 1073 22.07 9.50 21.28
N THR A 1074 22.35 9.36 22.57
CA THR A 1074 21.34 9.39 23.64
C THR A 1074 21.10 10.84 24.07
N ALA A 1075 19.84 11.23 24.26
CA ALA A 1075 19.48 12.62 24.58
C ALA A 1075 20.09 13.10 25.91
N ASP A 1076 20.45 14.39 25.99
CA ASP A 1076 20.91 15.03 27.23
C ASP A 1076 19.72 15.49 28.12
N LYS A 1077 18.95 14.53 28.63
CA LYS A 1077 17.81 14.77 29.54
C LYS A 1077 17.94 13.92 30.79
N PHE A 1078 17.37 14.37 31.92
CA PHE A 1078 17.34 13.56 33.14
C PHE A 1078 16.71 12.17 32.84
N ASP A 1079 17.41 11.10 33.25
CA ASP A 1079 16.97 9.70 33.16
C ASP A 1079 16.85 9.13 31.71
N SER A 1080 17.63 9.66 30.76
CA SER A 1080 17.57 9.28 29.34
C SER A 1080 18.43 8.07 28.94
N GLY A 1081 19.40 7.67 29.77
CA GLY A 1081 20.31 6.56 29.49
C GLY A 1081 19.67 5.19 29.70
N THR A 1082 20.23 4.14 29.11
CA THR A 1082 19.70 2.78 29.25
C THR A 1082 20.79 1.73 29.52
N ASP A 1083 20.48 0.85 30.46
CA ASP A 1083 21.31 -0.34 30.76
C ASP A 1083 20.88 -1.57 29.94
N ALA A 1084 19.87 -1.44 29.09
CA ALA A 1084 19.29 -2.54 28.33
C ALA A 1084 20.16 -2.88 27.10
N HIS A 1085 20.11 -4.13 26.62
CA HIS A 1085 20.88 -4.52 25.44
C HIS A 1085 20.27 -3.94 24.18
N VAL A 1086 20.94 -2.95 23.60
CA VAL A 1086 20.51 -2.26 22.37
C VAL A 1086 20.93 -3.06 21.12
N TYR A 1087 20.03 -3.15 20.15
CA TYR A 1087 20.29 -3.71 18.83
C TYR A 1087 19.76 -2.80 17.71
N ILE A 1088 20.32 -2.95 16.52
CA ILE A 1088 19.91 -2.25 15.30
C ILE A 1088 19.73 -3.24 14.14
N ILE A 1089 18.73 -2.99 13.29
CA ILE A 1089 18.56 -3.59 11.97
C ILE A 1089 18.65 -2.46 10.96
N ILE A 1090 19.56 -2.56 9.99
CA ILE A 1090 19.67 -1.63 8.87
C ILE A 1090 19.06 -2.30 7.63
N PHE A 1091 18.11 -1.63 7.00
CA PHE A 1091 17.47 -2.08 5.77
C PHE A 1091 18.01 -1.26 4.59
N GLY A 1092 18.60 -1.93 3.60
CA GLY A 1092 19.22 -1.28 2.44
C GLY A 1092 18.50 -1.57 1.11
N GLU A 1093 19.18 -1.25 0.00
CA GLU A 1093 18.70 -1.47 -1.37
C GLU A 1093 18.70 -2.94 -1.78
N TYR A 1094 19.68 -3.72 -1.31
CA TYR A 1094 19.90 -5.10 -1.77
C TYR A 1094 19.46 -6.16 -0.76
N ASN A 1095 19.49 -5.84 0.54
CA ASN A 1095 19.06 -6.74 1.62
C ASN A 1095 18.89 -5.97 2.95
N ASP A 1096 18.59 -6.67 4.05
CA ASP A 1096 18.72 -6.14 5.42
C ASP A 1096 19.83 -6.85 6.20
N THR A 1097 20.32 -6.19 7.25
CA THR A 1097 21.46 -6.67 8.04
C THR A 1097 21.09 -7.66 9.14
N GLY A 1098 19.80 -7.97 9.33
CA GLY A 1098 19.31 -8.67 10.50
C GLY A 1098 19.52 -7.88 11.80
N LYS A 1099 19.21 -8.48 12.95
CA LYS A 1099 19.43 -7.86 14.28
C LYS A 1099 20.91 -7.87 14.65
N ILE A 1100 21.55 -6.71 14.59
CA ILE A 1100 22.93 -6.49 15.02
C ILE A 1100 22.92 -5.94 16.46
N PRO A 1101 23.49 -6.65 17.45
CA PRO A 1101 23.63 -6.12 18.79
C PRO A 1101 24.75 -5.06 18.85
N LEU A 1102 24.47 -3.92 19.49
CA LEU A 1102 25.42 -2.82 19.65
C LEU A 1102 26.11 -2.92 21.02
N VAL A 1103 27.12 -3.81 21.09
CA VAL A 1103 27.66 -4.30 22.37
C VAL A 1103 28.82 -3.45 22.90
N LYS A 1104 29.75 -3.01 22.04
CA LYS A 1104 30.96 -2.29 22.47
C LYS A 1104 31.13 -1.01 21.67
N SER A 1105 30.89 0.12 22.33
CA SER A 1105 31.19 1.44 21.78
C SER A 1105 32.71 1.66 21.74
N ILE A 1106 33.17 2.25 20.66
CA ILE A 1106 34.56 2.67 20.45
C ILE A 1106 34.85 3.95 21.24
N THR A 1107 33.82 4.79 21.45
CA THR A 1107 33.98 6.11 22.07
C THR A 1107 33.81 6.09 23.59
N ASN A 1108 32.86 5.31 24.13
CA ASN A 1108 32.60 5.25 25.56
C ASN A 1108 32.67 3.82 26.09
N LYS A 1109 33.22 3.67 27.30
CA LYS A 1109 33.32 2.37 27.98
C LYS A 1109 31.93 1.85 28.41
N ASP A 1110 31.03 2.78 28.72
CA ASP A 1110 29.64 2.52 29.08
C ASP A 1110 28.73 3.21 28.04
N PRO A 1111 28.16 2.44 27.10
CA PRO A 1111 27.40 3.00 26.00
C PRO A 1111 25.96 3.33 26.39
N PHE A 1112 25.35 4.27 25.65
CA PHE A 1112 23.96 4.68 25.76
C PHE A 1112 23.59 5.48 27.01
N GLU A 1113 24.57 6.02 27.74
CA GLU A 1113 24.34 6.94 28.84
C GLU A 1113 23.80 8.31 28.40
N LYS A 1114 23.21 9.04 29.33
CA LYS A 1114 22.67 10.38 29.11
C LYS A 1114 23.69 11.30 28.41
N GLY A 1115 23.31 11.83 27.25
CA GLY A 1115 24.14 12.77 26.47
C GLY A 1115 25.34 12.13 25.75
N HIS A 1116 25.50 10.80 25.80
CA HIS A 1116 26.61 10.12 25.13
C HIS A 1116 26.38 10.00 23.63
N LYS A 1117 27.51 10.06 22.89
CA LYS A 1117 27.63 9.68 21.48
C LYS A 1117 28.49 8.42 21.38
N ASP A 1118 27.86 7.31 21.04
CA ASP A 1118 28.45 5.98 21.02
C ASP A 1118 28.69 5.46 19.61
N LEU A 1119 29.96 5.28 19.25
CA LEU A 1119 30.38 4.82 17.92
C LEU A 1119 30.59 3.31 17.89
N PHE A 1120 29.99 2.62 16.95
CA PHE A 1120 30.16 1.18 16.69
C PHE A 1120 30.63 0.97 15.26
N GLU A 1121 31.60 0.08 15.03
CA GLU A 1121 32.06 -0.31 13.69
C GLU A 1121 31.72 -1.78 13.45
N ILE A 1122 30.93 -2.04 12.41
CA ILE A 1122 30.34 -3.35 12.11
C ILE A 1122 30.62 -3.70 10.66
N GLU A 1123 31.18 -4.88 10.41
CA GLU A 1123 31.36 -5.41 9.06
C GLU A 1123 30.23 -6.39 8.74
N THR A 1124 29.46 -6.12 7.69
CA THR A 1124 28.31 -6.96 7.29
C THR A 1124 28.12 -6.91 5.77
N ILE A 1125 27.15 -7.66 5.24
CA ILE A 1125 26.84 -7.69 3.81
C ILE A 1125 26.60 -6.27 3.28
N ASP A 1126 27.11 -5.97 2.08
CA ASP A 1126 26.83 -4.68 1.44
C ASP A 1126 25.36 -4.60 1.05
N ILE A 1127 24.59 -3.94 1.91
CA ILE A 1127 23.15 -3.74 1.69
C ILE A 1127 22.86 -2.56 0.74
N GLY A 1128 23.87 -1.87 0.21
CA GLY A 1128 23.69 -0.62 -0.55
C GLY A 1128 23.27 0.54 0.35
N GLN A 1129 22.54 1.51 -0.19
CA GLN A 1129 22.13 2.70 0.57
C GLN A 1129 21.10 2.35 1.68
N PRO A 1130 21.33 2.75 2.95
CA PRO A 1130 20.36 2.55 4.04
C PRO A 1130 19.06 3.31 3.80
N LYS A 1131 17.94 2.60 3.74
CA LYS A 1131 16.59 3.16 3.54
C LYS A 1131 15.86 3.45 4.85
N LYS A 1132 16.04 2.57 5.84
CA LYS A 1132 15.49 2.73 7.19
C LYS A 1132 16.31 1.90 8.18
N ILE A 1133 16.18 2.22 9.46
CA ILE A 1133 16.69 1.38 10.54
C ILE A 1133 15.57 1.02 11.50
N LYS A 1134 15.76 -0.09 12.20
CA LYS A 1134 14.96 -0.44 13.37
C LYS A 1134 15.89 -0.59 14.55
N ILE A 1135 15.74 0.24 15.56
CA ILE A 1135 16.58 0.24 16.76
C ILE A 1135 15.70 -0.02 17.98
N GLY A 1136 16.17 -0.85 18.89
CA GLY A 1136 15.41 -1.26 20.06
C GLY A 1136 16.29 -1.88 21.12
N HIS A 1137 15.69 -2.19 22.26
CA HIS A 1137 16.38 -2.81 23.38
C HIS A 1137 15.51 -3.92 24.00
N ASP A 1138 16.14 -4.81 24.77
CA ASP A 1138 15.49 -5.99 25.35
C ASP A 1138 14.78 -5.72 26.68
N ASN A 1139 14.71 -4.46 27.12
CA ASN A 1139 14.14 -4.02 28.40
C ASN A 1139 14.75 -4.70 29.63
N SER A 1140 16.00 -5.16 29.54
CA SER A 1140 16.78 -5.62 30.70
C SER A 1140 17.39 -4.45 31.48
N GLY A 1141 17.93 -4.71 32.68
CA GLY A 1141 18.55 -3.69 33.54
C GLY A 1141 17.62 -3.01 34.54
N PHE A 1142 18.19 -2.19 35.45
CA PHE A 1142 17.44 -1.45 36.47
C PHE A 1142 16.83 -0.14 35.94
N ALA A 1143 17.47 0.49 34.95
CA ALA A 1143 16.96 1.66 34.23
C ALA A 1143 16.88 1.35 32.72
N SER A 1144 15.81 0.66 32.31
CA SER A 1144 15.64 0.22 30.91
C SER A 1144 15.02 1.29 30.00
N ASP A 1145 14.55 2.41 30.55
CA ASP A 1145 13.92 3.47 29.78
C ASP A 1145 14.98 4.26 29.00
N TRP A 1146 14.85 4.35 27.68
CA TRP A 1146 15.85 5.00 26.85
C TRP A 1146 15.26 6.17 26.07
N LEU A 1147 15.86 7.36 26.15
CA LEU A 1147 15.51 8.47 25.26
C LEU A 1147 16.58 8.62 24.19
N LEU A 1148 16.32 8.00 23.04
CA LEU A 1148 17.19 8.07 21.87
C LEU A 1148 16.97 9.41 21.15
N GLU A 1149 18.04 10.18 20.95
CA GLU A 1149 18.01 11.43 20.19
C GLU A 1149 18.06 11.14 18.69
N ARG A 1150 19.12 10.45 18.23
CA ARG A 1150 19.27 10.03 16.83
C ARG A 1150 20.36 8.96 16.65
N VAL A 1151 20.42 8.34 15.47
CA VAL A 1151 21.48 7.42 15.04
C VAL A 1151 22.13 7.96 13.75
N GLU A 1152 23.44 7.92 13.61
CA GLU A 1152 24.17 8.33 12.40
C GLU A 1152 24.94 7.12 11.85
N ILE A 1153 24.71 6.71 10.61
CA ILE A 1153 25.37 5.56 9.97
C ILE A 1153 26.25 6.07 8.85
N ASN A 1154 27.56 5.90 8.96
CA ASN A 1154 28.53 6.17 7.91
C ASN A 1154 28.93 4.86 7.22
N ILE A 1155 28.89 4.85 5.88
CA ILE A 1155 29.36 3.72 5.07
C ILE A 1155 30.54 4.23 4.25
N PRO A 1156 31.80 3.93 4.65
CA PRO A 1156 32.99 4.47 4.00
C PRO A 1156 33.04 4.18 2.49
N LYS A 1157 32.54 3.02 2.05
CA LYS A 1157 32.47 2.64 0.63
C LYS A 1157 31.60 3.59 -0.21
N LEU A 1158 30.53 4.13 0.37
CA LEU A 1158 29.62 5.07 -0.29
C LEU A 1158 29.97 6.54 -0.01
N GLY A 1159 30.94 6.81 0.87
CA GLY A 1159 31.41 8.16 1.19
C GLY A 1159 30.39 9.06 1.89
N HIS A 1160 29.30 8.51 2.43
CA HIS A 1160 28.17 9.26 2.98
C HIS A 1160 27.79 8.82 4.40
N THR A 1161 27.21 9.74 5.18
CA THR A 1161 26.67 9.49 6.53
C THR A 1161 25.16 9.79 6.55
N TRP A 1162 24.35 8.79 6.86
CA TRP A 1162 22.90 8.90 7.01
C TRP A 1162 22.52 9.15 8.46
N ILE A 1163 21.58 10.05 8.74
CA ILE A 1163 21.19 10.41 10.11
C ILE A 1163 19.71 10.13 10.33
N PHE A 1164 19.40 9.30 11.31
CA PHE A 1164 18.07 8.81 11.66
C PHE A 1164 17.62 9.48 12.98
N PRO A 1165 16.84 10.57 12.95
CA PRO A 1165 16.31 11.23 14.14
C PRO A 1165 15.32 10.32 14.88
N CYS A 1166 15.20 10.49 16.19
CA CYS A 1166 14.21 9.77 17.00
C CYS A 1166 13.48 10.72 17.97
N ASP A 1167 14.22 11.37 18.86
CA ASP A 1167 13.73 12.22 19.98
C ASP A 1167 12.56 11.60 20.77
N LYS A 1168 12.55 10.27 20.92
CA LYS A 1168 11.46 9.52 21.57
C LYS A 1168 11.97 8.54 22.62
N TRP A 1169 11.14 8.33 23.63
CA TRP A 1169 11.36 7.30 24.63
C TRP A 1169 11.08 5.93 24.02
N ILE A 1170 12.08 5.07 24.02
CA ILE A 1170 11.96 3.63 23.81
C ILE A 1170 11.92 3.02 25.20
N SER A 1171 10.72 2.65 25.63
CA SER A 1171 10.44 2.30 27.03
C SER A 1171 9.13 1.52 27.12
N LYS A 1172 9.07 0.59 28.09
CA LYS A 1172 7.85 -0.12 28.44
C LYS A 1172 6.93 0.66 29.38
N THR A 1173 7.46 1.65 30.11
CA THR A 1173 6.77 2.34 31.21
C THR A 1173 6.43 3.80 30.91
N LYS A 1174 7.14 4.43 29.97
CA LYS A 1174 6.89 5.78 29.45
C LYS A 1174 6.13 5.71 28.11
N LYS A 1175 5.70 6.85 27.55
CA LYS A 1175 4.78 6.99 26.38
C LYS A 1175 4.92 5.91 25.29
N ASP A 1176 3.80 5.54 24.68
CA ASP A 1176 3.60 4.56 23.59
C ASP A 1176 3.95 3.09 23.88
N ALA A 1177 4.66 2.78 24.98
CA ALA A 1177 4.96 1.41 25.47
C ALA A 1177 5.67 0.51 24.42
N GLN A 1178 6.59 1.08 23.64
CA GLN A 1178 7.33 0.39 22.58
C GLN A 1178 8.81 0.20 22.96
N LEU A 1179 9.33 -1.00 22.72
CA LEU A 1179 10.73 -1.39 22.99
C LEU A 1179 11.63 -1.36 21.75
N GLU A 1180 11.05 -1.05 20.60
CA GLU A 1180 11.74 -0.91 19.33
C GLU A 1180 11.01 0.15 18.49
N ILE A 1181 11.79 0.90 17.71
CA ILE A 1181 11.27 1.96 16.85
C ILE A 1181 11.92 1.87 15.47
N GLU A 1182 11.12 2.10 14.44
CA GLU A 1182 11.61 2.26 13.07
C GLU A 1182 11.89 3.73 12.79
N LEU A 1183 13.12 4.02 12.35
CA LEU A 1183 13.61 5.37 12.05
C LEU A 1183 14.01 5.44 10.58
N TYR A 1184 13.80 6.61 9.98
CA TYR A 1184 14.12 6.89 8.59
C TYR A 1184 15.16 8.01 8.53
N PRO A 1185 16.09 8.01 7.57
CA PRO A 1185 17.17 8.99 7.54
C PRO A 1185 16.66 10.37 7.09
N ILE A 1186 17.19 11.46 7.67
CA ILE A 1186 17.07 12.84 7.19
C ILE A 1186 18.34 13.19 6.39
N GLU A 1187 18.17 13.87 5.26
CA GLU A 1187 19.27 14.49 4.51
C GLU A 1187 19.84 15.69 5.28
N MET A 1188 21.09 15.63 5.75
CA MET A 1188 21.77 16.80 6.33
C MET A 1188 22.41 17.67 5.22
N SER A 1189 21.92 18.90 5.07
CA SER A 1189 22.62 19.97 4.37
C SER A 1189 23.90 20.34 5.13
N THR A 1190 25.07 20.03 4.58
CA THR A 1190 26.34 20.39 5.23
C THR A 1190 26.63 21.87 5.05
N GLY A 1191 26.51 22.62 6.15
CA GLY A 1191 27.07 23.95 6.29
C GLY A 1191 27.68 24.07 7.67
N ILE A 1192 29.01 24.12 7.73
CA ILE A 1192 29.86 24.88 8.66
C ILE A 1192 31.30 24.37 8.46
N LYS A 1193 32.14 25.18 7.80
CA LYS A 1193 33.59 25.16 7.98
C LYS A 1193 33.89 26.00 9.22
N ILE A 1194 34.54 25.42 10.23
CA ILE A 1194 35.22 26.17 11.29
C ILE A 1194 36.73 26.04 11.05
N SER A 1195 37.35 27.23 11.02
CA SER A 1195 38.78 27.59 10.85
C SER A 1195 39.45 27.14 9.56
#